data_AF-A0A5E4LFI7-F1
#
_entry.id   AF-A0A5E4LFI7-F1
#
_cell.length_a   1.000
_cell.length_b   1.000
_cell.length_c   1.000
_cell.angle_alpha   90.00
_cell.angle_beta   90.00
_cell.angle_gamma   90.00
#
_symmetry.space_group_name_H-M   'P 1'
#
loop_
_entity.id
_entity.type
_entity.pdbx_description
1 polymer ?
#
loop_
_entity_poly.entity_id
_entity_poly.type
_entity_poly.pdbx_seq_one_letter_code
_entity_poly.pdbx_strand_id
1 'polypeptide(L)'
;MAKNEKLGSKAAKPAKPVAEAARSEKPKAEFVRSQKVNAGDVRPDEAPLKEQWPDNVARKIIEAKGDLPGYTIAAGITPSGVVHIGNFREIITVDLVARALKKLGKKVRFIYSWDDYDVFRKIPANFPQKEMLEKYLRQPIVDVPDPFVGADGKPCHSSYAEHNEKAVEDVLPLLGVSPIFLNQAKKYRACEYAEGMKTALQNKGKVKAILDEWRAEDLEGIWNPVRVFCSKCNTDRTTITNYDGNYTLAYSCECGFSESFDFRKKGIGKLQWRVDWPMRWAFEKVTFEPSGKEHSSQGGSNTTAEEIVKAVWGYEPPFHIMYEFIAIKGTGGKMSSSKGNTVDLKEMMSVYEPSVIRYLFVRPIPSKAFDVSFDGDVITFYEAFDRLERVYFGVEPAKESELEQLKSIYEFSAVEIPRGMPFQPSFRHITTILQLNLLDEKKAFGYFRNEVKSSFDEARLRARISCAKYWLMNYAPDQFLFRVQDSVSDAALSMPQLHKDALREFAGKLNGGMDEEKLGSVFKEISEKRQIPIADLFRSAYMVLVNKERGPKLFNLVGHVGAETLKKLVAELNSRKLEKKHEINLPGLKQLKAKSDFEVSPAVRAKFPSLRVGVVVVEGIDNSQKSDEIVTLIRSQEASLREKYFGKDFASLKGIKAWRDAYSAFGAKPKEYRSSVESLVRRVLKGDPLPSINPLVDLYNCISIKYILPAGSDDLGNVEGPVRLRFADGGEPFMRIGSSENDPALNGEVIYSDNSGALCRRWNWRECDRTKLTEDTERAIIYVESLNADDRLAEAVSELAELAKKHLGAKASAFIV
;
A
#
# COMPACT_ATOMS: atom_id res chain seq x y z
N MET A 1 46.02 -31.08 9.73
CA MET A 1 46.77 -32.31 9.35
C MET A 1 45.76 -33.45 9.49
N ALA A 2 45.33 -34.17 8.44
CA ALA A 2 46.09 -35.14 7.61
C ALA A 2 46.57 -36.35 8.46
N LYS A 3 46.37 -37.63 8.08
CA LYS A 3 45.81 -38.25 6.84
C LYS A 3 45.56 -39.77 7.10
N ASN A 4 44.55 -40.40 6.45
CA ASN A 4 44.50 -41.81 5.94
C ASN A 4 44.80 -43.02 6.91
N GLU A 5 44.45 -44.32 6.68
CA GLU A 5 43.65 -45.06 5.67
C GLU A 5 43.25 -46.51 6.14
N LYS A 6 42.11 -47.04 5.63
CA LYS A 6 41.81 -48.44 5.16
C LYS A 6 41.74 -49.74 6.04
N LEU A 7 40.73 -50.57 5.67
CA LEU A 7 40.62 -52.07 5.68
C LEU A 7 40.51 -52.84 7.03
N GLY A 8 39.76 -53.96 7.18
CA GLY A 8 38.69 -54.54 6.33
C GLY A 8 38.25 -56.01 6.59
N SER A 9 36.92 -56.28 6.59
CA SER A 9 36.21 -57.56 6.30
C SER A 9 36.10 -58.75 7.32
N LYS A 10 35.03 -59.58 7.13
CA LYS A 10 34.66 -60.91 7.72
C LYS A 10 33.92 -60.92 9.08
N ALA A 11 33.05 -61.90 9.42
CA ALA A 11 32.20 -62.85 8.65
C ALA A 11 31.10 -63.48 9.55
N ALA A 12 30.04 -64.06 8.97
CA ALA A 12 28.77 -64.43 9.67
C ALA A 12 28.64 -65.88 10.22
N LYS A 13 27.68 -66.10 11.16
CA LYS A 13 26.82 -67.31 11.40
C LYS A 13 26.18 -67.27 12.82
N PRO A 14 25.17 -68.12 13.18
CA PRO A 14 24.10 -68.79 12.41
C PRO A 14 22.69 -68.50 13.00
N ALA A 15 21.67 -69.37 12.84
CA ALA A 15 20.30 -69.15 13.35
C ALA A 15 19.50 -70.47 13.65
N LYS A 16 18.35 -70.34 14.36
CA LYS A 16 17.28 -71.35 14.63
C LYS A 16 17.65 -72.47 15.65
N PRO A 17 16.69 -73.20 16.29
CA PRO A 17 15.33 -73.61 15.84
C PRO A 17 14.15 -73.36 16.86
N VAL A 18 12.85 -73.24 16.47
CA VAL A 18 11.73 -74.24 16.29
C VAL A 18 11.15 -74.83 17.60
N ALA A 19 9.83 -75.05 17.83
CA ALA A 19 8.54 -74.53 17.29
C ALA A 19 7.33 -75.09 18.14
N GLU A 20 6.12 -75.16 17.53
CA GLU A 20 4.84 -75.75 18.01
C GLU A 20 3.99 -74.93 19.02
N ALA A 21 2.64 -74.98 19.06
CA ALA A 21 1.52 -75.25 18.11
C ALA A 21 0.17 -74.81 18.80
N ALA A 22 -1.10 -74.93 18.33
CA ALA A 22 -1.77 -75.44 17.12
C ALA A 22 -3.25 -74.90 17.02
N ARG A 23 -3.93 -75.07 15.86
CA ARG A 23 -5.43 -75.09 15.64
C ARG A 23 -6.19 -73.74 15.78
N SER A 24 -7.34 -73.47 15.13
CA SER A 24 -8.24 -74.23 14.21
C SER A 24 -9.09 -73.35 13.25
N GLU A 25 -9.45 -73.89 12.06
CA GLU A 25 -10.70 -73.70 11.24
C GLU A 25 -11.16 -72.27 10.78
N LYS A 26 -11.24 -71.93 9.47
CA LYS A 26 -12.23 -72.25 8.36
C LYS A 26 -13.49 -71.32 8.32
N PRO A 27 -14.19 -71.13 7.16
CA PRO A 27 -13.72 -71.04 5.75
C PRO A 27 -14.49 -69.96 4.89
N LYS A 28 -14.27 -69.95 3.55
CA LYS A 28 -14.91 -69.17 2.43
C LYS A 28 -14.18 -67.87 1.99
N ALA A 29 -14.07 -67.53 0.70
CA ALA A 29 -14.32 -68.30 -0.54
C ALA A 29 -13.49 -67.80 -1.76
N GLU A 30 -13.31 -68.72 -2.71
CA GLU A 30 -12.98 -68.67 -4.16
C GLU A 30 -12.30 -67.45 -4.84
N PHE A 31 -11.36 -67.80 -5.72
CA PHE A 31 -10.76 -66.96 -6.76
C PHE A 31 -11.33 -67.39 -8.13
N VAL A 32 -11.76 -66.46 -8.99
CA VAL A 32 -12.15 -66.75 -10.38
C VAL A 32 -11.45 -65.79 -11.34
N ARG A 33 -10.96 -66.32 -12.48
CA ARG A 33 -10.31 -65.54 -13.54
C ARG A 33 -11.22 -65.44 -14.77
N SER A 34 -11.31 -64.23 -15.31
CA SER A 34 -11.64 -63.89 -16.72
C SER A 34 -12.92 -64.45 -17.36
N GLN A 35 -13.83 -63.54 -17.72
CA GLN A 35 -14.30 -63.38 -19.11
C GLN A 35 -14.63 -61.90 -19.39
N LYS A 36 -14.59 -61.48 -20.66
CA LYS A 36 -14.82 -60.08 -21.09
C LYS A 36 -16.30 -59.86 -21.44
N VAL A 37 -16.85 -58.68 -21.13
CA VAL A 37 -17.95 -58.08 -21.92
C VAL A 37 -17.71 -56.58 -22.07
N ASN A 38 -17.81 -56.12 -23.33
CA ASN A 38 -17.94 -54.75 -23.87
C ASN A 38 -17.04 -53.60 -23.34
N ALA A 39 -16.35 -52.97 -24.29
CA ALA A 39 -15.77 -51.64 -24.13
C ALA A 39 -16.78 -50.55 -24.56
N GLY A 40 -16.80 -49.44 -23.83
CA GLY A 40 -17.63 -48.27 -24.05
C GLY A 40 -17.57 -47.38 -22.80
N ASP A 41 -17.49 -46.06 -22.98
CA ASP A 41 -17.59 -45.03 -21.93
C ASP A 41 -16.62 -45.16 -20.72
N VAL A 42 -15.35 -45.44 -21.00
CA VAL A 42 -14.24 -45.04 -20.11
C VAL A 42 -13.44 -43.95 -20.84
N ARG A 43 -13.23 -42.79 -20.20
CA ARG A 43 -12.37 -41.73 -20.75
C ARG A 43 -10.92 -42.22 -20.81
N PRO A 44 -10.12 -41.85 -21.83
CA PRO A 44 -8.69 -42.16 -21.85
C PRO A 44 -7.99 -41.63 -20.59
N ASP A 45 -6.98 -42.35 -20.12
CA ASP A 45 -6.27 -42.05 -18.87
C ASP A 45 -5.78 -40.60 -18.81
N GLU A 46 -6.37 -39.79 -17.92
CA GLU A 46 -5.88 -38.45 -17.61
C GLU A 46 -4.53 -38.60 -16.89
N ALA A 47 -3.43 -38.32 -17.61
CA ALA A 47 -2.11 -38.21 -17.01
C ALA A 47 -2.17 -37.15 -15.87
N PRO A 48 -1.74 -37.48 -14.64
CA PRO A 48 -2.07 -36.68 -13.46
C PRO A 48 -1.54 -35.25 -13.57
N LEU A 49 -2.37 -34.29 -13.17
CA LEU A 49 -2.06 -32.85 -13.11
C LEU A 49 -0.64 -32.63 -12.58
N LYS A 50 0.16 -31.82 -13.28
CA LYS A 50 1.52 -31.50 -12.80
C LYS A 50 1.44 -30.65 -11.53
N GLU A 51 1.71 -31.32 -10.42
CA GLU A 51 1.15 -31.02 -9.11
C GLU A 51 1.59 -29.67 -8.53
N GLN A 52 0.64 -28.89 -8.01
CA GLN A 52 0.93 -27.63 -7.34
C GLN A 52 1.26 -27.86 -5.86
N TRP A 53 1.83 -26.84 -5.21
CA TRP A 53 2.15 -26.94 -3.78
C TRP A 53 0.91 -27.20 -2.89
N PRO A 54 -0.33 -26.72 -3.18
CA PRO A 54 -1.50 -27.05 -2.37
C PRO A 54 -1.89 -28.53 -2.47
N ASP A 55 -1.81 -29.15 -3.65
CA ASP A 55 -2.06 -30.59 -3.84
C ASP A 55 -1.07 -31.43 -3.00
N ASN A 56 0.19 -31.00 -2.99
CA ASN A 56 1.27 -31.65 -2.26
C ASN A 56 1.14 -31.49 -0.74
N VAL A 57 0.62 -30.37 -0.26
CA VAL A 57 0.27 -30.19 1.16
C VAL A 57 -0.97 -31.02 1.52
N ALA A 58 -2.02 -31.01 0.69
CA ALA A 58 -3.24 -31.79 0.91
C ALA A 58 -2.97 -33.29 1.04
N ARG A 59 -2.14 -33.88 0.16
CA ARG A 59 -1.72 -35.28 0.29
C ARG A 59 -0.93 -35.54 1.57
N LYS A 60 0.00 -34.66 1.96
CA LYS A 60 0.77 -34.83 3.21
C LYS A 60 -0.09 -34.70 4.47
N ILE A 61 -1.16 -33.91 4.43
CA ILE A 61 -2.16 -33.87 5.51
C ILE A 61 -2.88 -35.23 5.60
N ILE A 62 -3.33 -35.80 4.48
CA ILE A 62 -3.99 -37.11 4.45
C ILE A 62 -3.03 -38.23 4.89
N GLU A 63 -1.76 -38.18 4.48
CA GLU A 63 -0.71 -39.11 4.91
C GLU A 63 -0.44 -39.03 6.42
N ALA A 64 -0.28 -37.81 6.95
CA ALA A 64 0.07 -37.58 8.37
C ALA A 64 -1.13 -37.67 9.33
N LYS A 65 -2.38 -37.67 8.83
CA LYS A 65 -3.61 -37.73 9.65
C LYS A 65 -4.49 -38.94 9.36
N GLY A 66 -4.15 -39.76 8.37
CA GLY A 66 -5.01 -40.80 7.83
C GLY A 66 -6.19 -40.22 7.03
N ASP A 67 -7.04 -41.12 6.52
CA ASP A 67 -8.29 -40.73 5.85
C ASP A 67 -9.37 -40.40 6.90
N LEU A 68 -9.74 -39.13 7.02
CA LEU A 68 -10.66 -38.63 8.02
C LEU A 68 -12.04 -38.32 7.41
N PRO A 69 -13.15 -38.53 8.15
CA PRO A 69 -14.50 -38.20 7.67
C PRO A 69 -14.71 -36.69 7.44
N GLY A 70 -13.81 -35.85 7.97
CA GLY A 70 -13.67 -34.44 7.65
C GLY A 70 -12.41 -33.84 8.26
N TYR A 71 -11.85 -32.83 7.61
CA TYR A 71 -10.65 -32.11 8.01
C TYR A 71 -11.03 -30.70 8.48
N THR A 72 -10.94 -30.42 9.79
CA THR A 72 -10.94 -29.01 10.24
C THR A 72 -9.59 -28.40 9.88
N ILE A 73 -9.58 -27.25 9.22
CA ILE A 73 -8.37 -26.49 8.91
C ILE A 73 -8.54 -25.07 9.43
N ALA A 74 -7.48 -24.46 9.93
CA ALA A 74 -7.57 -23.22 10.69
C ALA A 74 -6.56 -22.16 10.23
N ALA A 75 -6.95 -20.91 10.49
CA ALA A 75 -6.12 -19.70 10.50
C ALA A 75 -6.70 -18.76 11.58
N GLY A 76 -6.00 -17.71 11.97
CA GLY A 76 -6.52 -16.75 12.94
C GLY A 76 -5.66 -15.51 13.17
N ILE A 77 -6.26 -14.47 13.75
CA ILE A 77 -5.54 -13.24 14.09
C ILE A 77 -6.22 -12.50 15.25
N THR A 78 -5.41 -11.79 16.03
CA THR A 78 -5.90 -10.71 16.91
C THR A 78 -6.30 -9.50 16.06
N PRO A 79 -7.55 -8.98 16.13
CA PRO A 79 -8.00 -7.80 15.39
C PRO A 79 -7.49 -6.48 16.02
N SER A 80 -6.18 -6.40 16.35
CA SER A 80 -5.53 -5.28 17.04
C SER A 80 -5.11 -4.12 16.11
N GLY A 81 -5.85 -3.91 15.02
CA GLY A 81 -5.58 -2.92 13.97
C GLY A 81 -5.62 -3.52 12.57
N VAL A 82 -5.39 -2.69 11.53
CA VAL A 82 -5.58 -3.05 10.11
C VAL A 82 -4.92 -4.37 9.75
N VAL A 83 -5.73 -5.31 9.27
CA VAL A 83 -5.26 -6.61 8.76
C VAL A 83 -4.71 -6.41 7.35
N HIS A 84 -3.40 -6.57 7.20
CA HIS A 84 -2.68 -6.22 5.96
C HIS A 84 -2.45 -7.44 5.05
N ILE A 85 -2.06 -7.22 3.79
CA ILE A 85 -1.84 -8.32 2.82
C ILE A 85 -0.85 -9.42 3.30
N GLY A 86 0.05 -9.11 4.22
CA GLY A 86 0.92 -10.11 4.88
C GLY A 86 0.19 -11.09 5.81
N ASN A 87 -0.98 -10.74 6.36
CA ASN A 87 -1.84 -11.63 7.15
C ASN A 87 -2.72 -12.47 6.23
N PHE A 88 -3.19 -11.89 5.11
CA PHE A 88 -3.91 -12.62 4.08
C PHE A 88 -3.13 -13.81 3.52
N ARG A 89 -1.77 -13.79 3.58
CA ARG A 89 -0.94 -14.95 3.25
C ARG A 89 -1.37 -16.22 4.00
N GLU A 90 -1.73 -16.12 5.27
CA GLU A 90 -2.21 -17.25 6.06
C GLU A 90 -3.57 -17.73 5.51
N ILE A 91 -4.53 -16.81 5.42
CA ILE A 91 -5.90 -17.06 4.95
C ILE A 91 -5.92 -17.75 3.57
N ILE A 92 -5.17 -17.22 2.59
CA ILE A 92 -5.12 -17.80 1.25
C ILE A 92 -4.30 -19.09 1.20
N THR A 93 -3.31 -19.28 2.08
CA THR A 93 -2.61 -20.57 2.21
C THR A 93 -3.59 -21.65 2.64
N VAL A 94 -4.48 -21.34 3.59
CA VAL A 94 -5.50 -22.29 4.08
C VAL A 94 -6.61 -22.51 3.05
N ASP A 95 -7.11 -21.48 2.35
CA ASP A 95 -8.08 -21.67 1.25
C ASP A 95 -7.53 -22.54 0.11
N LEU A 96 -6.27 -22.33 -0.30
CA LEU A 96 -5.66 -23.12 -1.38
C LEU A 96 -5.52 -24.59 -0.97
N VAL A 97 -5.14 -24.88 0.28
CA VAL A 97 -5.15 -26.25 0.83
C VAL A 97 -6.57 -26.79 0.99
N ALA A 98 -7.56 -25.96 1.34
CA ALA A 98 -8.98 -26.32 1.37
C ALA A 98 -9.47 -26.79 0.00
N ARG A 99 -9.13 -26.04 -1.06
CA ARG A 99 -9.47 -26.34 -2.46
C ARG A 99 -8.80 -27.63 -2.92
N ALA A 100 -7.54 -27.86 -2.56
CA ALA A 100 -6.84 -29.11 -2.87
C ALA A 100 -7.46 -30.33 -2.15
N LEU A 101 -7.77 -30.23 -0.85
CA LEU A 101 -8.46 -31.28 -0.10
C LEU A 101 -9.86 -31.58 -0.67
N LYS A 102 -10.61 -30.54 -1.08
CA LYS A 102 -11.90 -30.69 -1.77
C LYS A 102 -11.75 -31.34 -3.16
N LYS A 103 -10.71 -31.01 -3.92
CA LYS A 103 -10.37 -31.66 -5.21
C LYS A 103 -10.04 -33.15 -5.03
N LEU A 104 -9.48 -33.53 -3.88
CA LEU A 104 -9.29 -34.93 -3.44
C LEU A 104 -10.54 -35.54 -2.77
N GLY A 105 -11.73 -34.93 -2.94
CA GLY A 105 -13.02 -35.44 -2.46
C GLY A 105 -13.23 -35.35 -0.94
N LYS A 106 -12.34 -34.70 -0.19
CA LYS A 106 -12.41 -34.64 1.28
C LYS A 106 -13.37 -33.55 1.76
N LYS A 107 -14.10 -33.82 2.83
CA LYS A 107 -14.92 -32.81 3.53
C LYS A 107 -14.01 -31.89 4.33
N VAL A 108 -14.16 -30.58 4.18
CA VAL A 108 -13.28 -29.57 4.80
C VAL A 108 -14.10 -28.55 5.58
N ARG A 109 -13.74 -28.34 6.84
CA ARG A 109 -14.25 -27.27 7.71
C ARG A 109 -13.15 -26.22 7.89
N PHE A 110 -13.17 -25.17 7.07
CA PHE A 110 -12.26 -24.04 7.26
C PHE A 110 -12.83 -23.13 8.36
N ILE A 111 -12.10 -22.97 9.46
CA ILE A 111 -12.40 -22.00 10.53
C ILE A 111 -11.41 -20.83 10.49
N TYR A 112 -11.89 -19.63 10.82
CA TYR A 112 -11.03 -18.47 11.05
C TYR A 112 -11.26 -17.92 12.46
N SER A 113 -10.23 -17.90 13.29
CA SER A 113 -10.35 -17.40 14.67
C SER A 113 -10.04 -15.91 14.77
N TRP A 114 -11.02 -15.13 15.22
CA TRP A 114 -10.80 -13.76 15.64
C TRP A 114 -10.45 -13.75 17.13
N ASP A 115 -9.19 -13.48 17.46
CA ASP A 115 -8.70 -13.39 18.83
C ASP A 115 -9.02 -12.01 19.45
N ASP A 116 -10.28 -11.61 19.29
CA ASP A 116 -10.93 -10.39 19.77
C ASP A 116 -10.91 -10.21 21.31
N TYR A 117 -10.82 -11.32 22.04
CA TYR A 117 -10.69 -11.35 23.51
C TYR A 117 -9.25 -11.23 24.02
N ASP A 118 -8.29 -10.97 23.13
CA ASP A 118 -6.94 -10.61 23.55
C ASP A 118 -6.90 -9.19 24.14
N VAL A 119 -5.82 -8.87 24.85
CA VAL A 119 -5.68 -7.61 25.59
C VAL A 119 -5.32 -6.46 24.65
N PHE A 120 -6.00 -5.32 24.75
CA PHE A 120 -5.64 -4.09 24.04
C PHE A 120 -4.37 -3.48 24.65
N ARG A 121 -3.21 -3.84 24.09
CA ARG A 121 -1.87 -3.53 24.64
C ARG A 121 -1.30 -2.19 24.17
N LYS A 122 -1.62 -1.74 22.95
CA LYS A 122 -1.05 -0.56 22.28
C LYS A 122 -2.01 -0.02 21.21
N ILE A 123 -1.98 1.29 20.98
CA ILE A 123 -2.73 1.98 19.92
C ILE A 123 -1.88 2.06 18.64
N PRO A 124 -2.39 1.69 17.45
CA PRO A 124 -1.65 1.85 16.20
C PRO A 124 -1.42 3.32 15.81
N ALA A 125 -0.30 3.59 15.15
CA ALA A 125 0.12 4.95 14.80
C ALA A 125 -0.85 5.72 13.89
N ASN A 126 -1.61 5.01 13.03
CA ASN A 126 -2.57 5.55 12.06
C ASN A 126 -4.01 5.66 12.57
N PHE A 127 -4.33 5.21 13.79
CA PHE A 127 -5.71 5.26 14.28
C PHE A 127 -6.07 6.65 14.85
N PRO A 128 -7.30 7.15 14.64
CA PRO A 128 -7.78 8.41 15.21
C PRO A 128 -8.15 8.26 16.71
N GLN A 129 -8.58 9.37 17.34
CA GLN A 129 -9.10 9.43 18.71
C GLN A 129 -8.20 8.76 19.79
N LYS A 130 -6.91 9.06 19.78
CA LYS A 130 -5.93 8.35 20.63
C LYS A 130 -6.18 8.56 22.13
N GLU A 131 -6.56 9.77 22.52
CA GLU A 131 -6.91 10.17 23.89
C GLU A 131 -8.20 9.47 24.39
N MET A 132 -9.04 8.96 23.48
CA MET A 132 -10.16 8.07 23.81
C MET A 132 -9.63 6.66 24.03
N LEU A 133 -8.88 6.11 23.07
CA LEU A 133 -8.37 4.74 23.09
C LEU A 133 -7.43 4.45 24.28
N GLU A 134 -6.65 5.43 24.75
CA GLU A 134 -5.75 5.29 25.91
C GLU A 134 -6.49 4.84 27.18
N LYS A 135 -7.76 5.23 27.33
CA LYS A 135 -8.62 4.87 28.48
C LYS A 135 -9.02 3.39 28.50
N TYR A 136 -8.90 2.70 27.37
CA TYR A 136 -9.27 1.29 27.20
C TYR A 136 -8.05 0.36 27.14
N LEU A 137 -6.83 0.88 27.31
CA LEU A 137 -5.63 0.05 27.43
C LEU A 137 -5.79 -0.97 28.57
N ARG A 138 -5.38 -2.21 28.30
CA ARG A 138 -5.53 -3.41 29.16
C ARG A 138 -6.93 -4.03 29.25
N GLN A 139 -7.95 -3.49 28.57
CA GLN A 139 -9.25 -4.16 28.40
C GLN A 139 -9.22 -5.18 27.23
N PRO A 140 -10.24 -6.04 27.04
CA PRO A 140 -10.38 -6.86 25.82
C PRO A 140 -10.55 -5.97 24.58
N ILE A 141 -9.97 -6.34 23.44
CA ILE A 141 -10.04 -5.55 22.20
C ILE A 141 -11.50 -5.39 21.72
N VAL A 142 -12.32 -6.42 21.90
CA VAL A 142 -13.77 -6.41 21.62
C VAL A 142 -14.58 -5.40 22.44
N ASP A 143 -14.07 -4.92 23.57
CA ASP A 143 -14.76 -3.94 24.42
C ASP A 143 -14.23 -2.50 24.22
N VAL A 144 -13.22 -2.31 23.36
CA VAL A 144 -12.71 -0.98 22.99
C VAL A 144 -13.68 -0.36 21.97
N PRO A 145 -14.13 0.90 22.12
CA PRO A 145 -15.00 1.55 21.13
C PRO A 145 -14.31 1.72 19.77
N ASP A 146 -15.08 1.67 18.68
CA ASP A 146 -14.58 2.02 17.34
C ASP A 146 -14.19 3.52 17.29
N PRO A 147 -12.91 3.87 17.02
CA PRO A 147 -12.46 5.25 16.92
C PRO A 147 -12.79 5.91 15.57
N PHE A 148 -13.29 5.15 14.59
CA PHE A 148 -13.73 5.70 13.31
C PHE A 148 -15.21 6.07 13.37
N VAL A 149 -15.53 7.31 12.98
CA VAL A 149 -16.90 7.83 12.98
C VAL A 149 -17.41 8.08 11.56
N GLY A 150 -18.70 7.85 11.36
CA GLY A 150 -19.42 8.17 10.13
C GLY A 150 -19.67 9.67 9.96
N ALA A 151 -20.27 10.05 8.83
CA ALA A 151 -20.62 11.44 8.52
C ALA A 151 -21.70 12.04 9.46
N ASP A 152 -22.38 11.20 10.24
CA ASP A 152 -23.32 11.59 11.30
C ASP A 152 -22.67 11.69 12.70
N GLY A 153 -21.34 11.54 12.78
CA GLY A 153 -20.55 11.64 14.01
C GLY A 153 -20.60 10.40 14.91
N LYS A 154 -21.28 9.31 14.52
CA LYS A 154 -21.37 8.08 15.32
C LYS A 154 -20.27 7.08 14.96
N PRO A 155 -19.83 6.21 15.90
CA PRO A 155 -18.93 5.10 15.58
C PRO A 155 -19.50 4.23 14.45
N CYS A 156 -18.67 3.81 13.48
CA CYS A 156 -19.16 3.07 12.32
C CYS A 156 -19.39 1.57 12.58
N HIS A 157 -18.76 1.00 13.62
CA HIS A 157 -19.03 -0.34 14.16
C HIS A 157 -19.24 -0.28 15.68
N SER A 158 -19.70 -1.39 16.28
CA SER A 158 -19.93 -1.45 17.74
C SER A 158 -18.63 -1.45 18.56
N SER A 159 -17.52 -1.93 17.99
CA SER A 159 -16.22 -2.03 18.65
C SER A 159 -15.05 -1.88 17.67
N TYR A 160 -13.89 -1.57 18.23
CA TYR A 160 -12.59 -1.60 17.58
C TYR A 160 -12.30 -2.96 16.93
N ALA A 161 -12.67 -4.06 17.59
CA ALA A 161 -12.52 -5.41 17.03
C ALA A 161 -13.38 -5.54 15.76
N GLU A 162 -14.69 -5.33 15.88
CA GLU A 162 -15.65 -5.49 14.78
C GLU A 162 -15.25 -4.66 13.54
N HIS A 163 -14.74 -3.44 13.72
CA HIS A 163 -14.22 -2.62 12.62
C HIS A 163 -13.14 -3.35 11.80
N ASN A 164 -12.13 -3.92 12.49
CA ASN A 164 -11.01 -4.61 11.85
C ASN A 164 -11.40 -6.00 11.36
N GLU A 165 -12.40 -6.63 11.98
CA GLU A 165 -13.00 -7.89 11.53
C GLU A 165 -13.75 -7.68 10.21
N LYS A 166 -14.71 -6.75 10.14
CA LYS A 166 -15.53 -6.49 8.94
C LYS A 166 -14.73 -6.04 7.73
N ALA A 167 -13.66 -5.26 7.94
CA ALA A 167 -12.71 -4.89 6.89
C ALA A 167 -12.07 -6.11 6.17
N VAL A 168 -12.10 -7.31 6.78
CA VAL A 168 -11.69 -8.58 6.17
C VAL A 168 -12.89 -9.44 5.78
N GLU A 169 -13.88 -9.60 6.66
CA GLU A 169 -15.04 -10.47 6.43
C GLU A 169 -15.83 -10.10 5.17
N ASP A 170 -15.98 -8.81 4.88
CA ASP A 170 -16.69 -8.31 3.68
C ASP A 170 -15.90 -8.55 2.38
N VAL A 171 -14.57 -8.71 2.48
CA VAL A 171 -13.65 -8.77 1.34
C VAL A 171 -13.30 -10.20 0.94
N LEU A 172 -13.18 -11.12 1.91
CA LEU A 172 -12.83 -12.53 1.62
C LEU A 172 -13.79 -13.26 0.66
N PRO A 173 -15.12 -13.07 0.69
CA PRO A 173 -16.04 -13.69 -0.27
C PRO A 173 -15.74 -13.28 -1.72
N LEU A 174 -15.33 -12.03 -1.95
CA LEU A 174 -14.97 -11.51 -3.27
C LEU A 174 -13.69 -12.17 -3.81
N LEU A 175 -12.80 -12.60 -2.91
CA LEU A 175 -11.61 -13.40 -3.19
C LEU A 175 -11.90 -14.91 -3.28
N GLY A 176 -13.18 -15.32 -3.25
CA GLY A 176 -13.59 -16.71 -3.29
C GLY A 176 -13.19 -17.50 -2.04
N VAL A 177 -13.07 -16.83 -0.90
CA VAL A 177 -12.67 -17.40 0.39
C VAL A 177 -13.84 -17.25 1.38
N SER A 178 -14.21 -18.35 2.05
CA SER A 178 -15.38 -18.37 2.95
C SER A 178 -15.14 -19.32 4.13
N PRO A 179 -14.44 -18.86 5.18
CA PRO A 179 -14.26 -19.61 6.41
C PRO A 179 -15.47 -19.46 7.34
N ILE A 180 -15.52 -20.27 8.38
CA ILE A 180 -16.42 -20.09 9.53
C ILE A 180 -15.69 -19.22 10.56
N PHE A 181 -16.12 -17.97 10.71
CA PHE A 181 -15.55 -17.03 11.68
C PHE A 181 -15.90 -17.43 13.13
N LEU A 182 -14.90 -17.41 14.01
CA LEU A 182 -15.00 -17.81 15.42
C LEU A 182 -14.40 -16.71 16.32
N ASN A 183 -15.25 -15.81 16.81
CA ASN A 183 -14.90 -14.78 17.80
C ASN A 183 -14.64 -15.42 19.16
N GLN A 184 -13.42 -15.28 19.68
CA GLN A 184 -12.99 -15.92 20.92
C GLN A 184 -13.71 -15.33 22.14
N ALA A 185 -14.06 -14.04 22.15
CA ALA A 185 -14.75 -13.42 23.27
C ALA A 185 -16.14 -14.02 23.44
N LYS A 186 -16.83 -14.31 22.34
CA LYS A 186 -18.13 -14.99 22.37
C LYS A 186 -18.01 -16.38 23.02
N LYS A 187 -17.03 -17.19 22.59
CA LYS A 187 -16.81 -18.55 23.13
C LYS A 187 -16.37 -18.55 24.60
N TYR A 188 -15.47 -17.65 24.99
CA TYR A 188 -15.03 -17.50 26.38
C TYR A 188 -16.16 -16.95 27.28
N ARG A 189 -16.92 -15.95 26.84
CA ARG A 189 -18.08 -15.40 27.57
C ARG A 189 -19.18 -16.44 27.75
N ALA A 190 -19.43 -17.27 26.71
CA ALA A 190 -20.32 -18.44 26.77
C ALA A 190 -19.75 -19.63 27.57
N CYS A 191 -18.54 -19.52 28.12
CA CYS A 191 -17.86 -20.54 28.92
C CYS A 191 -17.59 -21.87 28.19
N GLU A 192 -17.62 -21.90 26.84
CA GLU A 192 -17.41 -23.11 26.02
C GLU A 192 -16.08 -23.82 26.35
N TYR A 193 -15.05 -23.04 26.63
CA TYR A 193 -13.69 -23.52 26.90
C TYR A 193 -13.42 -23.91 28.36
N ALA A 194 -14.43 -23.95 29.24
CA ALA A 194 -14.24 -24.19 30.67
C ALA A 194 -13.49 -25.50 30.96
N GLU A 195 -13.79 -26.63 30.29
CA GLU A 195 -13.05 -27.87 30.54
C GLU A 195 -11.58 -27.76 30.10
N GLY A 196 -11.31 -27.11 28.96
CA GLY A 196 -9.95 -26.82 28.49
C GLY A 196 -9.17 -25.94 29.46
N MET A 197 -9.81 -24.92 30.04
CA MET A 197 -9.22 -24.07 31.09
C MET A 197 -8.86 -24.88 32.34
N LYS A 198 -9.77 -25.76 32.80
CA LYS A 198 -9.52 -26.68 33.91
C LYS A 198 -8.34 -27.63 33.62
N THR A 199 -8.29 -28.27 32.45
CA THR A 199 -7.18 -29.18 32.11
C THR A 199 -5.84 -28.44 32.12
N ALA A 200 -5.78 -27.22 31.59
CA ALA A 200 -4.58 -26.38 31.61
C ALA A 200 -4.18 -25.97 33.04
N LEU A 201 -5.13 -25.57 33.89
CA LEU A 201 -4.88 -25.21 35.29
C LEU A 201 -4.38 -26.40 36.12
N GLN A 202 -4.98 -27.58 35.96
CA GLN A 202 -4.55 -28.81 36.61
C GLN A 202 -3.15 -29.26 36.15
N ASN A 203 -2.79 -29.01 34.88
CA ASN A 203 -1.47 -29.36 34.32
C ASN A 203 -0.47 -28.19 34.34
N LYS A 204 -0.74 -27.08 35.04
CA LYS A 204 0.04 -25.83 34.90
C LYS A 204 1.55 -25.99 35.15
N GLY A 205 1.96 -26.92 36.02
CA GLY A 205 3.37 -27.24 36.25
C GLY A 205 4.06 -27.86 35.03
N LYS A 206 3.38 -28.77 34.31
CA LYS A 206 3.90 -29.33 33.04
C LYS A 206 4.02 -28.25 31.97
N VAL A 207 3.00 -27.40 31.86
CA VAL A 207 2.98 -26.31 30.87
C VAL A 207 4.08 -25.28 31.18
N LYS A 208 4.33 -24.96 32.45
CA LYS A 208 5.46 -24.11 32.86
C LYS A 208 6.79 -24.74 32.42
N ALA A 209 7.03 -26.02 32.74
CA ALA A 209 8.25 -26.73 32.36
C ALA A 209 8.52 -26.74 30.85
N ILE A 210 7.50 -27.06 30.03
CA ILE A 210 7.60 -27.01 28.56
C ILE A 210 7.90 -25.59 28.06
N LEU A 211 7.31 -24.56 28.68
CA LEU A 211 7.59 -23.18 28.31
C LEU A 211 9.00 -22.73 28.72
N ASP A 212 9.51 -23.22 29.85
CA ASP A 212 10.83 -22.85 30.39
C ASP A 212 11.99 -23.51 29.62
N GLU A 213 11.83 -24.76 29.15
CA GLU A 213 12.82 -25.48 28.32
C GLU A 213 13.26 -24.67 27.06
N TRP A 214 12.36 -23.83 26.54
CA TRP A 214 12.59 -22.98 25.36
C TRP A 214 12.85 -21.50 25.69
N ARG A 215 13.11 -21.15 26.95
CA ARG A 215 13.38 -19.76 27.39
C ARG A 215 14.82 -19.57 27.83
N ALA A 216 15.32 -18.33 27.71
CA ALA A 216 16.59 -17.92 28.31
C ALA A 216 16.47 -17.67 29.83
N GLU A 217 15.26 -17.39 30.31
CA GLU A 217 14.92 -17.12 31.71
C GLU A 217 13.58 -17.78 32.03
N ASP A 218 13.52 -18.64 33.05
CA ASP A 218 12.31 -19.30 33.53
C ASP A 218 11.14 -18.31 33.78
N LEU A 219 9.91 -18.82 33.71
CA LEU A 219 8.74 -18.11 34.22
C LEU A 219 8.85 -17.91 35.75
N GLU A 220 8.80 -16.67 36.19
CA GLU A 220 8.90 -16.32 37.62
C GLU A 220 7.76 -16.93 38.47
N GLY A 221 8.13 -17.46 39.64
CA GLY A 221 7.22 -17.78 40.73
C GLY A 221 6.03 -18.69 40.37
N ILE A 222 4.85 -18.35 40.91
CA ILE A 222 3.60 -19.09 40.67
C ILE A 222 2.97 -18.59 39.37
N TRP A 223 3.52 -19.04 38.24
CA TRP A 223 2.90 -18.84 36.93
C TRP A 223 1.52 -19.50 36.84
N ASN A 224 0.60 -18.86 36.11
CA ASN A 224 -0.75 -19.38 35.84
C ASN A 224 -1.10 -19.28 34.35
N PRO A 225 -1.74 -20.30 33.75
CA PRO A 225 -2.11 -20.32 32.33
C PRO A 225 -3.32 -19.43 31.99
N VAL A 226 -3.98 -18.81 32.97
CA VAL A 226 -5.21 -18.01 32.79
C VAL A 226 -4.97 -16.54 33.15
N ARG A 227 -5.48 -15.64 32.31
CA ARG A 227 -5.70 -14.19 32.59
C ARG A 227 -7.16 -14.00 32.99
N VAL A 228 -7.44 -12.99 33.81
CA VAL A 228 -8.83 -12.59 34.15
C VAL A 228 -9.02 -11.10 33.90
N PHE A 229 -10.08 -10.74 33.19
CA PHE A 229 -10.52 -9.35 33.06
C PHE A 229 -11.36 -8.98 34.29
N CYS A 230 -10.97 -7.94 35.01
CA CYS A 230 -11.56 -7.64 36.32
C CYS A 230 -13.01 -7.13 36.21
N SER A 231 -13.96 -7.81 36.86
CA SER A 231 -15.39 -7.45 36.85
C SER A 231 -15.75 -6.03 37.31
N LYS A 232 -14.82 -5.26 37.92
CA LYS A 232 -15.03 -3.87 38.33
C LYS A 232 -14.46 -2.83 37.34
N CYS A 233 -13.39 -3.15 36.61
CA CYS A 233 -12.68 -2.19 35.75
C CYS A 233 -12.32 -2.72 34.35
N ASN A 234 -12.75 -3.93 34.03
CA ASN A 234 -12.55 -4.67 32.77
C ASN A 234 -11.10 -4.86 32.30
N THR A 235 -10.07 -4.56 33.12
CA THR A 235 -8.66 -4.74 32.72
C THR A 235 -8.07 -6.08 33.13
N ASP A 236 -7.07 -6.57 32.39
CA ASP A 236 -6.27 -7.77 32.72
C ASP A 236 -5.19 -7.53 33.81
N ARG A 237 -5.28 -6.41 34.54
CA ARG A 237 -4.44 -6.03 35.68
C ARG A 237 -4.78 -6.87 36.93
N THR A 238 -4.71 -8.19 36.79
CA THR A 238 -5.16 -9.16 37.78
C THR A 238 -4.11 -10.21 38.12
N THR A 239 -4.12 -10.65 39.37
CA THR A 239 -3.30 -11.74 39.90
C THR A 239 -4.21 -12.83 40.41
N ILE A 240 -4.03 -14.06 39.92
CA ILE A 240 -4.73 -15.24 40.44
C ILE A 240 -4.23 -15.52 41.87
N THR A 241 -5.13 -15.48 42.84
CA THR A 241 -4.82 -15.69 44.27
C THR A 241 -5.14 -17.09 44.75
N ASN A 242 -6.12 -17.78 44.14
CA ASN A 242 -6.45 -19.17 44.48
C ASN A 242 -7.09 -19.93 43.29
N TYR A 243 -7.02 -21.26 43.33
CA TYR A 243 -7.71 -22.19 42.43
C TYR A 243 -8.19 -23.41 43.23
N ASP A 244 -9.46 -23.79 43.09
CA ASP A 244 -10.06 -24.93 43.81
C ASP A 244 -9.62 -26.32 43.31
N GLY A 245 -8.77 -26.40 42.29
CA GLY A 245 -8.39 -27.64 41.62
C GLY A 245 -9.39 -28.13 40.57
N ASN A 246 -10.50 -27.40 40.35
CA ASN A 246 -11.61 -27.81 39.50
C ASN A 246 -12.10 -26.66 38.58
N TYR A 247 -13.03 -25.81 39.02
CA TYR A 247 -13.67 -24.77 38.19
C TYR A 247 -13.71 -23.36 38.81
N THR A 248 -13.18 -23.17 40.02
CA THR A 248 -13.30 -21.91 40.76
C THR A 248 -11.94 -21.21 40.86
N LEU A 249 -11.84 -20.00 40.33
CA LEU A 249 -10.66 -19.13 40.45
C LEU A 249 -10.98 -17.94 41.35
N ALA A 250 -10.03 -17.56 42.21
CA ALA A 250 -10.03 -16.28 42.89
C ALA A 250 -8.91 -15.39 42.34
N TYR A 251 -9.16 -14.08 42.26
CA TYR A 251 -8.17 -13.10 41.82
C TYR A 251 -8.26 -11.80 42.63
N SER A 252 -7.17 -11.04 42.63
CA SER A 252 -7.12 -9.62 43.04
C SER A 252 -6.72 -8.74 41.87
N CYS A 253 -7.10 -7.47 41.90
CA CYS A 253 -6.84 -6.48 40.85
C CYS A 253 -6.19 -5.21 41.40
N GLU A 254 -5.35 -4.56 40.60
CA GLU A 254 -4.74 -3.26 40.91
C GLU A 254 -5.77 -2.16 41.30
N CYS A 255 -7.04 -2.29 40.91
CA CYS A 255 -8.13 -1.38 41.32
C CYS A 255 -8.71 -1.65 42.73
N GLY A 256 -8.06 -2.50 43.53
CA GLY A 256 -8.47 -2.88 44.89
C GLY A 256 -9.67 -3.82 44.95
N PHE A 257 -10.13 -4.37 43.83
CA PHE A 257 -11.20 -5.35 43.77
C PHE A 257 -10.66 -6.78 43.77
N SER A 258 -11.38 -7.70 44.41
CA SER A 258 -11.15 -9.13 44.37
C SER A 258 -12.47 -9.88 44.36
N GLU A 259 -12.51 -11.04 43.71
CA GLU A 259 -13.64 -11.96 43.75
C GLU A 259 -13.19 -13.40 43.52
N SER A 260 -14.11 -14.34 43.75
CA SER A 260 -13.99 -15.75 43.40
C SER A 260 -15.13 -16.13 42.46
N PHE A 261 -14.84 -16.84 41.37
CA PHE A 261 -15.83 -17.13 40.32
C PHE A 261 -15.65 -18.53 39.71
N ASP A 262 -16.78 -19.13 39.32
CA ASP A 262 -16.87 -20.39 38.59
C ASP A 262 -16.80 -20.12 37.08
N PHE A 263 -15.72 -20.52 36.42
CA PHE A 263 -15.50 -20.21 34.99
C PHE A 263 -16.35 -21.05 34.02
N ARG A 264 -17.29 -21.87 34.52
CA ARG A 264 -18.42 -22.43 33.74
C ARG A 264 -19.64 -21.50 33.71
N LYS A 265 -19.67 -20.48 34.57
CA LYS A 265 -20.82 -19.58 34.80
C LYS A 265 -20.49 -18.11 34.50
N LYS A 266 -19.21 -17.74 34.55
CA LYS A 266 -18.75 -16.36 34.37
C LYS A 266 -17.49 -16.32 33.50
N GLY A 267 -17.68 -16.11 32.21
CA GLY A 267 -16.64 -16.08 31.19
C GLY A 267 -15.81 -14.79 31.18
N ILE A 268 -15.11 -14.51 32.28
CA ILE A 268 -14.17 -13.38 32.44
C ILE A 268 -12.69 -13.81 32.41
N GLY A 269 -12.44 -15.13 32.36
CA GLY A 269 -11.11 -15.71 32.26
C GLY A 269 -10.80 -16.18 30.84
N LYS A 270 -9.56 -15.97 30.38
CA LYS A 270 -9.03 -16.46 29.08
C LYS A 270 -7.72 -17.20 29.32
N LEU A 271 -7.43 -18.27 28.58
CA LEU A 271 -6.08 -18.85 28.56
C LEU A 271 -5.07 -17.87 27.94
N GLN A 272 -3.83 -17.88 28.43
CA GLN A 272 -2.73 -17.16 27.79
C GLN A 272 -2.43 -17.81 26.42
N TRP A 273 -2.15 -16.99 25.40
CA TRP A 273 -2.14 -17.39 23.99
C TRP A 273 -1.37 -18.69 23.66
N ARG A 274 -0.18 -18.92 24.25
CA ARG A 274 0.60 -20.18 24.07
C ARG A 274 -0.08 -21.45 24.60
N VAL A 275 -1.15 -21.31 25.39
CA VAL A 275 -1.94 -22.40 25.99
C VAL A 275 -3.34 -22.44 25.37
N ASP A 276 -3.88 -21.27 25.04
CA ASP A 276 -5.14 -21.06 24.31
C ASP A 276 -5.13 -21.66 22.89
N TRP A 277 -4.04 -21.46 22.12
CA TRP A 277 -3.90 -21.98 20.76
C TRP A 277 -3.89 -23.52 20.70
N PRO A 278 -3.03 -24.26 21.45
CA PRO A 278 -3.10 -25.72 21.51
C PRO A 278 -4.41 -26.26 22.12
N MET A 279 -5.04 -25.53 23.05
CA MET A 279 -6.38 -25.88 23.54
C MET A 279 -7.41 -25.85 22.39
N ARG A 280 -7.38 -24.80 21.56
CA ARG A 280 -8.29 -24.65 20.39
C ARG A 280 -8.05 -25.74 19.34
N TRP A 281 -6.82 -26.16 19.10
CA TRP A 281 -6.52 -27.32 18.25
C TRP A 281 -7.24 -28.58 18.72
N ALA A 282 -7.11 -28.90 20.02
CA ALA A 282 -7.74 -30.07 20.63
C ALA A 282 -9.27 -29.95 20.73
N PHE A 283 -9.81 -28.74 20.86
CA PHE A 283 -11.25 -28.47 20.93
C PHE A 283 -11.93 -28.56 19.55
N GLU A 284 -11.49 -27.75 18.58
CA GLU A 284 -12.09 -27.64 17.24
C GLU A 284 -11.66 -28.80 16.28
N LYS A 285 -10.79 -29.69 16.77
CA LYS A 285 -10.20 -30.85 16.04
C LYS A 285 -9.43 -30.43 14.79
N VAL A 286 -8.55 -29.45 14.96
CA VAL A 286 -7.75 -28.89 13.86
C VAL A 286 -6.74 -29.92 13.33
N THR A 287 -6.76 -30.13 12.02
CA THR A 287 -5.94 -31.13 11.30
C THR A 287 -4.81 -30.50 10.48
N PHE A 288 -4.98 -29.24 10.06
CA PHE A 288 -3.97 -28.42 9.38
C PHE A 288 -4.09 -26.96 9.84
N GLU A 289 -2.96 -26.35 10.20
CA GLU A 289 -2.84 -24.92 10.47
C GLU A 289 -1.41 -24.46 10.14
N PRO A 290 -1.22 -23.57 9.15
CA PRO A 290 0.07 -22.96 8.88
C PRO A 290 0.37 -21.86 9.93
N SER A 291 1.61 -21.40 10.01
CA SER A 291 1.90 -20.16 10.74
C SER A 291 3.13 -19.43 10.21
N GLY A 292 3.26 -18.15 10.55
CA GLY A 292 4.38 -17.32 10.13
C GLY A 292 5.73 -17.81 10.66
N LYS A 293 6.81 -17.39 9.98
CA LYS A 293 8.20 -17.66 10.37
C LYS A 293 8.52 -17.33 11.82
N GLU A 294 7.90 -16.29 12.39
CA GLU A 294 8.05 -15.88 13.80
C GLU A 294 7.43 -16.86 14.81
N HIS A 295 6.47 -17.68 14.37
CA HIS A 295 5.88 -18.74 15.17
C HIS A 295 6.58 -20.09 14.94
N SER A 296 7.20 -20.25 13.77
CA SER A 296 7.77 -21.51 13.23
C SER A 296 9.27 -21.70 13.47
N SER A 297 9.93 -20.85 14.28
CA SER A 297 11.31 -21.09 14.71
C SER A 297 11.37 -22.26 15.70
N GLN A 298 12.54 -22.89 15.86
CA GLN A 298 12.79 -23.78 16.99
C GLN A 298 12.63 -23.00 18.32
N GLY A 299 11.98 -23.60 19.33
CA GLY A 299 11.53 -22.88 20.54
C GLY A 299 10.46 -21.81 20.29
N GLY A 300 9.90 -21.78 19.07
CA GLY A 300 8.90 -20.83 18.63
C GLY A 300 7.54 -21.06 19.29
N SER A 301 6.51 -20.45 18.72
CA SER A 301 5.14 -20.60 19.23
C SER A 301 4.59 -21.98 18.90
N ASN A 302 4.80 -22.43 17.65
CA ASN A 302 4.35 -23.72 17.16
C ASN A 302 5.01 -24.87 17.93
N THR A 303 6.35 -24.90 18.08
CA THR A 303 7.06 -25.93 18.87
C THR A 303 6.44 -26.14 20.27
N THR A 304 6.31 -25.07 21.07
CA THR A 304 5.71 -25.20 22.40
C THR A 304 4.24 -25.62 22.36
N ALA A 305 3.48 -25.20 21.33
CA ALA A 305 2.08 -25.59 21.19
C ALA A 305 1.93 -27.08 20.82
N GLU A 306 2.84 -27.63 19.99
CA GLU A 306 2.86 -29.06 19.65
C GLU A 306 3.19 -29.95 20.86
N GLU A 307 4.11 -29.50 21.72
CA GLU A 307 4.45 -30.19 22.96
C GLU A 307 3.31 -30.09 23.99
N ILE A 308 2.74 -28.89 24.18
CA ILE A 308 1.63 -28.65 25.11
C ILE A 308 0.37 -29.41 24.69
N VAL A 309 0.01 -29.45 23.40
CA VAL A 309 -1.24 -30.12 22.95
C VAL A 309 -1.20 -31.64 23.20
N LYS A 310 -0.03 -32.26 23.03
CA LYS A 310 0.22 -33.66 23.40
C LYS A 310 0.20 -33.85 24.92
N ALA A 311 0.98 -33.06 25.66
CA ALA A 311 1.21 -33.26 27.09
C ALA A 311 0.02 -32.91 28.01
N VAL A 312 -0.89 -32.04 27.55
CA VAL A 312 -2.06 -31.56 28.32
C VAL A 312 -3.38 -32.18 27.85
N TRP A 313 -3.62 -32.28 26.54
CA TRP A 313 -4.90 -32.73 25.98
C TRP A 313 -4.83 -34.06 25.23
N GLY A 314 -3.64 -34.67 25.10
CA GLY A 314 -3.48 -35.97 24.42
C GLY A 314 -3.88 -35.96 22.95
N TYR A 315 -3.83 -34.79 22.30
CA TYR A 315 -4.27 -34.60 20.92
C TYR A 315 -3.07 -34.38 20.00
N GLU A 316 -3.05 -35.04 18.85
CA GLU A 316 -1.94 -34.90 17.89
C GLU A 316 -2.01 -33.54 17.16
N PRO A 317 -0.95 -32.71 17.21
CA PRO A 317 -0.97 -31.34 16.69
C PRO A 317 -1.32 -31.28 15.20
N PRO A 318 -1.91 -30.18 14.70
CA PRO A 318 -2.18 -30.01 13.28
C PRO A 318 -0.94 -30.27 12.41
N PHE A 319 -1.14 -30.73 11.18
CA PHE A 319 -0.06 -30.67 10.19
C PHE A 319 0.30 -29.19 9.97
N HIS A 320 1.57 -28.84 10.12
CA HIS A 320 2.05 -27.47 10.03
C HIS A 320 2.81 -27.23 8.72
N ILE A 321 2.71 -25.99 8.19
CA ILE A 321 3.71 -25.44 7.26
C ILE A 321 4.04 -24.00 7.65
N MET A 322 5.32 -23.65 7.57
CA MET A 322 5.80 -22.27 7.74
C MET A 322 5.51 -21.45 6.49
N TYR A 323 4.99 -20.22 6.66
CA TYR A 323 4.98 -19.22 5.60
C TYR A 323 5.94 -18.05 5.87
N GLU A 324 6.60 -17.60 4.81
CA GLU A 324 7.56 -16.49 4.82
C GLU A 324 6.85 -15.13 4.72
N PHE A 325 7.61 -14.05 4.93
CA PHE A 325 7.07 -12.69 4.82
C PHE A 325 6.74 -12.27 3.39
N ILE A 326 5.83 -11.30 3.29
CA ILE A 326 5.56 -10.52 2.08
C ILE A 326 5.99 -9.08 2.36
N ALA A 327 6.65 -8.47 1.39
CA ALA A 327 6.91 -7.04 1.37
C ALA A 327 6.16 -6.38 0.18
N ILE A 328 6.18 -5.05 0.14
CA ILE A 328 5.74 -4.29 -1.03
C ILE A 328 7.00 -3.88 -1.78
N LYS A 329 7.04 -4.12 -3.10
CA LYS A 329 8.21 -3.83 -3.94
C LYS A 329 8.62 -2.36 -3.77
N GLY A 330 9.87 -2.13 -3.37
CA GLY A 330 10.44 -0.79 -3.21
C GLY A 330 10.17 -0.07 -1.89
N THR A 331 9.29 -0.55 -0.99
CA THR A 331 9.06 0.12 0.31
C THR A 331 10.09 -0.27 1.39
N GLY A 332 10.66 -1.47 1.28
CA GLY A 332 11.76 -1.95 2.13
C GLY A 332 11.33 -2.44 3.51
N GLY A 333 11.01 -3.73 3.63
CA GLY A 333 10.85 -4.43 4.91
C GLY A 333 9.44 -4.98 5.18
N LYS A 334 9.28 -5.59 6.36
CA LYS A 334 8.03 -6.25 6.79
C LYS A 334 6.96 -5.22 7.19
N MET A 335 5.75 -5.38 6.66
CA MET A 335 4.55 -4.64 7.08
C MET A 335 4.21 -4.85 8.56
N SER A 336 3.54 -3.88 9.18
CA SER A 336 3.16 -3.96 10.58
C SER A 336 2.01 -3.00 10.91
N SER A 337 0.86 -3.55 11.30
CA SER A 337 -0.38 -2.80 11.59
C SER A 337 -0.19 -1.68 12.61
N SER A 338 0.66 -1.88 13.62
CA SER A 338 0.94 -0.86 14.65
C SER A 338 1.74 0.34 14.13
N LYS A 339 2.46 0.20 13.01
CA LYS A 339 3.24 1.28 12.37
C LYS A 339 2.44 2.09 11.34
N GLY A 340 1.25 1.65 10.94
CA GLY A 340 0.35 2.38 10.03
C GLY A 340 0.79 2.52 8.57
N ASN A 341 1.97 2.03 8.18
CA ASN A 341 2.39 1.90 6.78
C ASN A 341 2.07 0.47 6.29
N THR A 342 0.82 0.24 5.89
CA THR A 342 0.29 -1.09 5.54
C THR A 342 -0.71 -1.01 4.41
N VAL A 343 -0.53 -1.85 3.39
CA VAL A 343 -1.55 -2.09 2.35
C VAL A 343 -2.52 -3.16 2.83
N ASP A 344 -3.82 -2.86 2.78
CA ASP A 344 -4.89 -3.81 3.09
C ASP A 344 -5.44 -4.52 1.84
N LEU A 345 -6.43 -5.40 2.02
CA LEU A 345 -7.02 -6.16 0.92
C LEU A 345 -7.92 -5.32 -0.01
N LYS A 346 -8.47 -4.20 0.49
CA LYS A 346 -9.35 -3.29 -0.26
C LYS A 346 -8.53 -2.37 -1.16
N GLU A 347 -7.39 -1.87 -0.68
CA GLU A 347 -6.38 -1.21 -1.50
C GLU A 347 -5.80 -2.18 -2.55
N MET A 348 -5.48 -3.43 -2.18
CA MET A 348 -5.01 -4.43 -3.15
C MET A 348 -6.06 -4.75 -4.23
N MET A 349 -7.34 -4.92 -3.85
CA MET A 349 -8.46 -5.10 -4.78
C MET A 349 -8.78 -3.87 -5.62
N SER A 350 -8.30 -2.68 -5.23
CA SER A 350 -8.41 -1.48 -6.05
C SER A 350 -7.40 -1.46 -7.20
N VAL A 351 -6.41 -2.38 -7.23
CA VAL A 351 -5.43 -2.52 -8.33
C VAL A 351 -5.54 -3.86 -9.05
N TYR A 352 -5.92 -4.93 -8.35
CA TYR A 352 -5.92 -6.29 -8.87
C TYR A 352 -7.31 -6.94 -8.81
N GLU A 353 -7.74 -7.53 -9.93
CA GLU A 353 -8.89 -8.43 -9.97
C GLU A 353 -8.71 -9.58 -8.95
N PRO A 354 -9.77 -10.04 -8.27
CA PRO A 354 -9.68 -11.13 -7.29
C PRO A 354 -8.92 -12.38 -7.75
N SER A 355 -9.14 -12.86 -8.98
CA SER A 355 -8.41 -14.01 -9.51
C SER A 355 -6.92 -13.72 -9.76
N VAL A 356 -6.56 -12.46 -10.07
CA VAL A 356 -5.16 -12.01 -10.20
C VAL A 356 -4.49 -11.89 -8.83
N ILE A 357 -5.21 -11.44 -7.80
CA ILE A 357 -4.74 -11.49 -6.40
C ILE A 357 -4.40 -12.93 -6.02
N ARG A 358 -5.32 -13.87 -6.22
CA ARG A 358 -5.08 -15.29 -5.92
C ARG A 358 -3.87 -15.85 -6.67
N TYR A 359 -3.74 -15.54 -7.97
CA TYR A 359 -2.58 -15.90 -8.79
C TYR A 359 -1.22 -15.46 -8.22
N LEU A 360 -1.14 -14.27 -7.61
CA LEU A 360 0.07 -13.79 -6.95
C LEU A 360 0.50 -14.67 -5.75
N PHE A 361 -0.45 -15.33 -5.08
CA PHE A 361 -0.19 -16.21 -3.93
C PHE A 361 -0.12 -17.71 -4.29
N VAL A 362 -0.71 -18.14 -5.42
CA VAL A 362 -0.58 -19.52 -5.92
C VAL A 362 0.85 -19.80 -6.39
N ARG A 363 1.48 -18.85 -7.09
CA ARG A 363 2.83 -19.03 -7.66
C ARG A 363 3.97 -19.25 -6.65
N PRO A 364 4.13 -18.46 -5.58
CA PRO A 364 5.17 -18.67 -4.59
C PRO A 364 4.79 -19.78 -3.60
N ILE A 365 5.67 -20.75 -3.39
CA ILE A 365 5.49 -21.72 -2.30
C ILE A 365 5.50 -20.97 -0.94
N PRO A 366 4.73 -21.40 0.08
CA PRO A 366 4.60 -20.69 1.34
C PRO A 366 5.92 -20.33 2.02
N SER A 367 6.92 -21.23 1.97
CA SER A 367 8.25 -21.06 2.56
C SER A 367 9.21 -20.13 1.79
N LYS A 368 8.74 -19.38 0.78
CA LYS A 368 9.52 -18.34 0.09
C LYS A 368 8.93 -16.95 0.28
N ALA A 369 9.77 -15.99 0.65
CA ALA A 369 9.39 -14.58 0.63
C ALA A 369 9.18 -14.10 -0.81
N PHE A 370 8.27 -13.15 -1.01
CA PHE A 370 8.06 -12.48 -2.29
C PHE A 370 7.52 -11.07 -2.07
N ASP A 371 7.73 -10.20 -3.06
CA ASP A 371 7.23 -8.84 -3.06
C ASP A 371 5.94 -8.75 -3.88
N VAL A 372 4.90 -8.13 -3.32
CA VAL A 372 3.76 -7.64 -4.12
C VAL A 372 4.18 -6.31 -4.71
N SER A 373 4.15 -6.19 -6.05
CA SER A 373 4.35 -4.90 -6.72
C SER A 373 3.03 -4.16 -6.91
N PHE A 374 3.14 -2.84 -7.05
CA PHE A 374 2.08 -1.98 -7.58
C PHE A 374 2.58 -1.13 -8.76
N ASP A 375 3.83 -1.30 -9.20
CA ASP A 375 4.44 -0.55 -10.30
C ASP A 375 4.05 -1.09 -11.70
N GLY A 376 4.93 -0.94 -12.70
CA GLY A 376 4.73 -1.52 -14.04
C GLY A 376 4.50 -3.03 -14.07
N ASP A 377 4.92 -3.78 -13.04
CA ASP A 377 4.70 -5.23 -12.95
C ASP A 377 3.22 -5.62 -12.87
N VAL A 378 2.33 -4.69 -12.45
CA VAL A 378 0.86 -4.91 -12.48
C VAL A 378 0.43 -5.39 -13.87
N ILE A 379 0.89 -4.70 -14.93
CA ILE A 379 0.62 -5.07 -16.32
C ILE A 379 1.12 -6.49 -16.61
N THR A 380 2.34 -6.83 -16.17
CA THR A 380 2.95 -8.16 -16.35
C THR A 380 2.14 -9.26 -15.66
N PHE A 381 1.60 -9.01 -14.46
CA PHE A 381 0.78 -9.99 -13.74
C PHE A 381 -0.58 -10.21 -14.40
N TYR A 382 -1.24 -9.16 -14.88
CA TYR A 382 -2.46 -9.28 -15.69
C TYR A 382 -2.19 -10.02 -17.01
N GLU A 383 -1.15 -9.64 -17.76
CA GLU A 383 -0.79 -10.28 -19.04
C GLU A 383 -0.45 -11.78 -18.84
N ALA A 384 0.17 -12.14 -17.70
CA ALA A 384 0.49 -13.53 -17.36
C ALA A 384 -0.73 -14.34 -16.84
N PHE A 385 -1.64 -13.74 -16.06
CA PHE A 385 -2.89 -14.41 -15.65
C PHE A 385 -3.80 -14.63 -16.86
N ASP A 386 -3.97 -13.62 -17.71
CA ASP A 386 -4.76 -13.71 -18.94
C ASP A 386 -4.22 -14.81 -19.87
N ARG A 387 -2.88 -15.02 -19.90
CA ARG A 387 -2.26 -16.16 -20.60
C ARG A 387 -2.67 -17.51 -20.03
N LEU A 388 -2.65 -17.69 -18.70
CA LEU A 388 -3.05 -18.95 -18.08
C LEU A 388 -4.48 -19.32 -18.47
N GLU A 389 -5.37 -18.34 -18.50
CA GLU A 389 -6.77 -18.51 -18.90
C GLU A 389 -6.92 -18.90 -20.38
N ARG A 390 -6.18 -18.25 -21.30
CA ARG A 390 -6.16 -18.66 -22.72
C ARG A 390 -5.60 -20.07 -22.92
N VAL A 391 -4.60 -20.47 -22.13
CA VAL A 391 -4.05 -21.84 -22.14
C VAL A 391 -5.07 -22.84 -21.58
N TYR A 392 -5.81 -22.47 -20.54
CA TYR A 392 -6.87 -23.31 -19.96
C TYR A 392 -8.01 -23.57 -20.94
N PHE A 393 -8.49 -22.54 -21.64
CA PHE A 393 -9.53 -22.65 -22.67
C PHE A 393 -9.02 -23.08 -24.06
N GLY A 394 -7.74 -23.44 -24.20
CA GLY A 394 -7.16 -23.92 -25.46
C GLY A 394 -7.02 -22.88 -26.58
N VAL A 395 -7.16 -21.59 -26.26
CA VAL A 395 -7.05 -20.46 -27.19
C VAL A 395 -5.60 -20.08 -27.48
N GLU A 396 -4.69 -20.31 -26.52
CA GLU A 396 -3.26 -20.13 -26.70
C GLU A 396 -2.51 -21.44 -26.40
N PRO A 397 -1.65 -21.95 -27.30
CA PRO A 397 -0.93 -23.20 -27.06
C PRO A 397 0.16 -23.03 -25.99
N ALA A 398 0.39 -24.10 -25.23
CA ALA A 398 1.51 -24.26 -24.31
C ALA A 398 2.25 -25.57 -24.62
N LYS A 399 3.48 -25.71 -24.12
CA LYS A 399 4.23 -26.97 -24.28
C LYS A 399 3.54 -28.09 -23.51
N GLU A 400 3.52 -29.29 -24.05
CA GLU A 400 2.92 -30.47 -23.40
C GLU A 400 3.44 -30.70 -21.97
N SER A 401 4.75 -30.46 -21.75
CA SER A 401 5.42 -30.60 -20.44
C SER A 401 5.16 -29.46 -19.44
N GLU A 402 4.42 -28.41 -19.82
CA GLU A 402 4.04 -27.27 -18.96
C GLU A 402 2.51 -27.02 -18.92
N LEU A 403 1.76 -27.39 -19.97
CA LEU A 403 0.32 -27.16 -20.16
C LEU A 403 -0.48 -27.45 -18.90
N GLU A 404 -0.28 -28.63 -18.34
CA GLU A 404 -1.04 -29.13 -17.19
C GLU A 404 -0.68 -28.41 -15.88
N GLN A 405 0.56 -27.92 -15.78
CA GLN A 405 0.99 -27.04 -14.69
C GLN A 405 0.28 -25.68 -14.78
N LEU A 406 0.19 -25.12 -15.99
CA LEU A 406 -0.45 -23.83 -16.24
C LEU A 406 -1.96 -23.89 -15.96
N LYS A 407 -2.64 -24.97 -16.40
CA LYS A 407 -4.04 -25.22 -16.06
C LYS A 407 -4.28 -25.26 -14.56
N SER A 408 -3.48 -26.05 -13.81
CA SER A 408 -3.67 -26.15 -12.36
C SER A 408 -3.43 -24.82 -11.64
N ILE A 409 -2.45 -24.01 -12.08
CA ILE A 409 -2.27 -22.65 -11.54
C ILE A 409 -3.52 -21.79 -11.81
N TYR A 410 -4.14 -21.88 -13.00
CA TYR A 410 -5.40 -21.18 -13.28
C TYR A 410 -6.53 -21.63 -12.35
N GLU A 411 -6.76 -22.94 -12.18
CA GLU A 411 -7.81 -23.49 -11.32
C GLU A 411 -7.71 -23.02 -9.86
N PHE A 412 -6.50 -22.97 -9.29
CA PHE A 412 -6.28 -22.45 -7.95
C PHE A 412 -6.43 -20.92 -7.87
N SER A 413 -6.14 -20.21 -8.96
CA SER A 413 -6.22 -18.75 -9.06
C SER A 413 -7.64 -18.26 -9.31
N ALA A 414 -8.49 -19.01 -10.01
CA ALA A 414 -9.84 -18.59 -10.33
C ALA A 414 -10.74 -18.50 -9.07
N VAL A 415 -11.44 -17.38 -8.92
CA VAL A 415 -12.59 -17.29 -7.99
C VAL A 415 -13.75 -18.14 -8.51
N GLU A 416 -14.10 -17.93 -9.78
CA GLU A 416 -15.03 -18.72 -10.60
C GLU A 416 -14.36 -18.99 -11.96
N ILE A 417 -14.59 -20.18 -12.53
CA ILE A 417 -14.16 -20.52 -13.90
C ILE A 417 -15.36 -20.31 -14.83
N PRO A 418 -15.30 -19.37 -15.81
CA PRO A 418 -16.41 -19.13 -16.73
C PRO A 418 -16.64 -20.33 -17.66
N ARG A 419 -17.84 -20.44 -18.24
CA ARG A 419 -18.23 -21.56 -19.12
C ARG A 419 -17.47 -21.63 -20.46
N GLY A 420 -16.68 -20.63 -20.78
CA GLY A 420 -15.89 -20.51 -21.99
C GLY A 420 -14.98 -19.29 -21.91
N MET A 421 -14.15 -19.07 -22.93
CA MET A 421 -13.17 -17.99 -22.96
C MET A 421 -13.82 -16.61 -22.76
N PRO A 422 -13.51 -15.90 -21.66
CA PRO A 422 -14.05 -14.56 -21.41
C PRO A 422 -13.34 -13.50 -22.26
N PHE A 423 -13.97 -12.34 -22.41
CA PHE A 423 -13.38 -11.19 -23.06
C PHE A 423 -12.20 -10.63 -22.24
N GLN A 424 -11.01 -10.63 -22.85
CA GLN A 424 -9.75 -10.17 -22.26
C GLN A 424 -9.17 -8.92 -22.95
N PRO A 425 -9.71 -7.72 -22.72
CA PRO A 425 -8.98 -6.50 -23.01
C PRO A 425 -7.78 -6.43 -22.05
N SER A 426 -6.57 -6.31 -22.60
CA SER A 426 -5.35 -6.28 -21.79
C SER A 426 -5.32 -5.01 -20.93
N PHE A 427 -4.79 -5.13 -19.72
CA PHE A 427 -4.71 -4.01 -18.76
C PHE A 427 -4.04 -2.77 -19.38
N ARG A 428 -3.00 -2.98 -20.19
CA ARG A 428 -2.27 -1.95 -20.96
C ARG A 428 -3.12 -1.26 -22.04
N HIS A 429 -4.07 -1.97 -22.66
CA HIS A 429 -5.01 -1.37 -23.60
C HIS A 429 -6.00 -0.50 -22.83
N ILE A 430 -6.58 -1.00 -21.75
CA ILE A 430 -7.55 -0.27 -20.90
C ILE A 430 -6.94 1.01 -20.34
N THR A 431 -5.70 0.98 -19.83
CA THR A 431 -5.02 2.18 -19.34
C THR A 431 -4.70 3.20 -20.44
N THR A 432 -4.61 2.77 -21.70
CA THR A 432 -4.52 3.68 -22.85
C THR A 432 -5.87 4.34 -23.15
N ILE A 433 -6.96 3.55 -23.21
CA ILE A 433 -8.33 4.05 -23.46
C ILE A 433 -8.80 4.99 -22.36
N LEU A 434 -8.50 4.70 -21.09
CA LEU A 434 -8.83 5.57 -19.96
C LEU A 434 -8.17 6.95 -20.09
N GLN A 435 -6.87 7.02 -20.37
CA GLN A 435 -6.15 8.29 -20.48
C GLN A 435 -6.61 9.11 -21.69
N LEU A 436 -6.96 8.46 -22.80
CA LEU A 436 -7.61 9.08 -23.96
C LEU A 436 -8.99 9.68 -23.64
N ASN A 437 -9.70 9.13 -22.65
CA ASN A 437 -11.02 9.56 -22.23
C ASN A 437 -11.01 10.38 -20.92
N LEU A 438 -9.86 10.94 -20.52
CA LEU A 438 -9.70 11.73 -19.29
C LEU A 438 -10.15 10.97 -18.02
N LEU A 439 -9.83 9.67 -17.95
CA LEU A 439 -10.19 8.74 -16.87
C LEU A 439 -11.71 8.55 -16.64
N ASP A 440 -12.52 8.85 -17.64
CA ASP A 440 -13.96 8.56 -17.68
C ASP A 440 -14.21 7.06 -17.95
N GLU A 441 -14.59 6.34 -16.89
CA GLU A 441 -14.88 4.91 -16.91
C GLU A 441 -16.11 4.56 -17.77
N LYS A 442 -17.08 5.48 -17.91
CA LYS A 442 -18.29 5.25 -18.73
C LYS A 442 -17.94 5.31 -20.21
N LYS A 443 -17.06 6.24 -20.61
CA LYS A 443 -16.52 6.30 -21.98
C LYS A 443 -15.58 5.13 -22.27
N ALA A 444 -14.69 4.79 -21.34
CA ALA A 444 -13.79 3.64 -21.49
C ALA A 444 -14.55 2.32 -21.61
N PHE A 445 -15.61 2.11 -20.82
CA PHE A 445 -16.53 0.97 -20.99
C PHE A 445 -17.29 1.05 -22.32
N GLY A 446 -17.73 2.24 -22.72
CA GLY A 446 -18.40 2.48 -24.00
C GLY A 446 -17.59 2.04 -25.22
N TYR A 447 -16.27 2.30 -25.21
CA TYR A 447 -15.34 1.88 -26.27
C TYR A 447 -15.32 0.35 -26.45
N PHE A 448 -15.30 -0.41 -25.36
CA PHE A 448 -15.23 -1.88 -25.40
C PHE A 448 -16.60 -2.58 -25.52
N ARG A 449 -17.72 -1.84 -25.50
CA ARG A 449 -19.08 -2.39 -25.34
C ARG A 449 -19.42 -3.50 -26.34
N ASN A 450 -18.98 -3.38 -27.59
CA ASN A 450 -19.36 -4.32 -28.66
C ASN A 450 -18.67 -5.71 -28.54
N GLU A 451 -17.63 -5.84 -27.70
CA GLU A 451 -16.94 -7.11 -27.45
C GLU A 451 -17.52 -7.88 -26.25
N VAL A 452 -18.36 -7.23 -25.44
CA VAL A 452 -19.00 -7.80 -24.24
C VAL A 452 -20.09 -8.78 -24.68
N LYS A 453 -19.88 -10.08 -24.44
CA LYS A 453 -20.76 -11.17 -24.92
C LYS A 453 -21.58 -11.82 -23.80
N SER A 454 -21.28 -11.50 -22.55
CA SER A 454 -21.96 -12.03 -21.36
C SER A 454 -21.95 -11.04 -20.19
N SER A 455 -22.78 -11.29 -19.17
CA SER A 455 -22.75 -10.56 -17.90
C SER A 455 -21.44 -10.73 -17.14
N PHE A 456 -20.74 -11.86 -17.32
CA PHE A 456 -19.40 -12.08 -16.77
C PHE A 456 -18.38 -11.15 -17.43
N ASP A 457 -18.41 -11.01 -18.77
CA ASP A 457 -17.57 -10.07 -19.50
C ASP A 457 -17.84 -8.62 -19.06
N GLU A 458 -19.11 -8.25 -18.87
CA GLU A 458 -19.47 -6.91 -18.38
C GLU A 458 -18.92 -6.65 -16.97
N ALA A 459 -19.15 -7.56 -16.03
CA ALA A 459 -18.69 -7.42 -14.65
C ALA A 459 -17.16 -7.34 -14.57
N ARG A 460 -16.45 -8.22 -15.30
CA ARG A 460 -14.99 -8.23 -15.38
C ARG A 460 -14.45 -6.96 -16.04
N LEU A 461 -15.01 -6.54 -17.17
CA LEU A 461 -14.60 -5.31 -17.87
C LEU A 461 -14.75 -4.08 -16.96
N ARG A 462 -15.86 -3.97 -16.22
CA ARG A 462 -16.07 -2.89 -15.24
C ARG A 462 -15.02 -2.92 -14.13
N ALA A 463 -14.82 -4.06 -13.48
CA ALA A 463 -13.81 -4.21 -12.43
C ALA A 463 -12.40 -3.87 -12.94
N ARG A 464 -12.02 -4.37 -14.11
CA ARG A 464 -10.71 -4.13 -14.74
C ARG A 464 -10.50 -2.66 -15.13
N ILE A 465 -11.56 -1.97 -15.58
CA ILE A 465 -11.54 -0.53 -15.85
C ILE A 465 -11.29 0.27 -14.57
N SER A 466 -12.01 -0.02 -13.49
CA SER A 466 -11.81 0.67 -12.21
C SER A 466 -10.42 0.39 -11.61
N CYS A 467 -9.94 -0.86 -11.69
CA CYS A 467 -8.58 -1.25 -11.30
C CYS A 467 -7.51 -0.50 -12.12
N ALA A 468 -7.67 -0.44 -13.45
CA ALA A 468 -6.76 0.26 -14.34
C ALA A 468 -6.73 1.78 -14.08
N LYS A 469 -7.87 2.39 -13.76
CA LYS A 469 -7.96 3.80 -13.38
C LYS A 469 -7.30 4.08 -12.04
N TYR A 470 -7.60 3.29 -11.02
CA TYR A 470 -7.00 3.47 -9.70
C TYR A 470 -5.48 3.24 -9.75
N TRP A 471 -5.02 2.25 -10.53
CA TRP A 471 -3.59 2.07 -10.80
C TRP A 471 -2.95 3.30 -11.46
N LEU A 472 -3.57 3.84 -12.52
CA LEU A 472 -3.14 5.07 -13.20
C LEU A 472 -3.07 6.29 -12.26
N MET A 473 -4.01 6.41 -11.33
CA MET A 473 -4.09 7.53 -10.40
C MET A 473 -3.13 7.41 -9.22
N ASN A 474 -2.67 6.20 -8.84
CA ASN A 474 -1.96 5.98 -7.59
C ASN A 474 -0.54 5.42 -7.71
N TYR A 475 -0.26 4.52 -8.67
CA TYR A 475 1.01 3.77 -8.68
C TYR A 475 1.69 3.68 -10.06
N ALA A 476 0.99 4.00 -11.15
CA ALA A 476 1.52 3.89 -12.51
C ALA A 476 2.77 4.77 -12.70
N PRO A 477 3.95 4.19 -13.02
CA PRO A 477 5.16 4.97 -13.26
C PRO A 477 4.99 5.97 -14.41
N ASP A 478 5.63 7.15 -14.33
CA ASP A 478 5.44 8.26 -15.27
C ASP A 478 5.69 7.92 -16.75
N GLN A 479 6.35 6.81 -17.08
CA GLN A 479 6.50 6.30 -18.45
C GLN A 479 5.20 5.75 -19.07
N PHE A 480 4.24 5.32 -18.24
CA PHE A 480 2.91 4.84 -18.67
C PHE A 480 1.86 5.95 -18.69
N LEU A 481 2.16 7.07 -18.04
CA LEU A 481 1.27 8.23 -17.96
C LEU A 481 1.41 9.13 -19.20
N PHE A 482 0.31 9.53 -19.82
CA PHE A 482 0.28 10.50 -20.90
C PHE A 482 -1.06 11.27 -20.90
N ARG A 483 -1.05 12.46 -21.48
CA ARG A 483 -2.26 13.23 -21.84
C ARG A 483 -2.05 13.77 -23.25
N VAL A 484 -3.11 13.73 -24.06
CA VAL A 484 -3.12 14.36 -25.38
C VAL A 484 -3.08 15.87 -25.19
N GLN A 485 -2.17 16.55 -25.89
CA GLN A 485 -1.99 18.00 -25.79
C GLN A 485 -3.17 18.75 -26.41
N ASP A 486 -3.66 19.76 -25.71
CA ASP A 486 -4.63 20.72 -26.23
C ASP A 486 -3.96 21.80 -27.11
N SER A 487 -2.67 22.07 -26.88
CA SER A 487 -1.79 23.01 -27.57
C SER A 487 -0.33 22.52 -27.47
N VAL A 488 0.52 22.84 -28.45
CA VAL A 488 1.91 22.35 -28.48
C VAL A 488 2.82 23.01 -27.43
N SER A 489 3.76 22.22 -26.88
CA SER A 489 4.76 22.69 -25.93
C SER A 489 5.93 23.43 -26.58
N ASP A 490 6.63 24.27 -25.82
CA ASP A 490 7.83 24.97 -26.28
C ASP A 490 8.96 24.02 -26.71
N ALA A 491 9.02 22.82 -26.11
CA ALA A 491 9.93 21.75 -26.49
C ALA A 491 9.58 21.09 -27.84
N ALA A 492 8.31 21.12 -28.25
CA ALA A 492 7.91 20.80 -29.62
C ALA A 492 8.18 21.99 -30.57
N LEU A 493 8.00 23.24 -30.10
CA LEU A 493 8.30 24.43 -30.90
C LEU A 493 9.80 24.60 -31.22
N SER A 494 10.71 24.11 -30.36
CA SER A 494 12.17 24.10 -30.60
C SER A 494 12.66 22.99 -31.54
N MET A 495 11.77 22.09 -31.97
CA MET A 495 12.10 20.98 -32.86
C MET A 495 12.65 21.43 -34.23
N PRO A 496 13.65 20.72 -34.82
CA PRO A 496 14.19 21.06 -36.13
C PRO A 496 13.12 21.19 -37.22
N GLN A 497 13.26 22.20 -38.09
CA GLN A 497 12.26 22.51 -39.12
C GLN A 497 11.96 21.31 -40.05
N LEU A 498 12.98 20.53 -40.40
CA LEU A 498 12.86 19.29 -41.18
C LEU A 498 11.85 18.31 -40.60
N HIS A 499 11.79 18.20 -39.25
CA HIS A 499 10.84 17.33 -38.54
C HIS A 499 9.44 17.95 -38.50
N LYS A 500 9.33 19.27 -38.31
CA LYS A 500 8.05 19.98 -38.38
C LYS A 500 7.40 19.85 -39.75
N ASP A 501 8.19 19.94 -40.83
CA ASP A 501 7.73 19.72 -42.20
C ASP A 501 7.35 18.25 -42.46
N ALA A 502 8.07 17.29 -41.87
CA ALA A 502 7.73 15.87 -41.94
C ALA A 502 6.39 15.56 -41.26
N LEU A 503 6.16 16.12 -40.07
CA LEU A 503 4.87 15.99 -39.37
C LEU A 503 3.74 16.70 -40.11
N ARG A 504 4.01 17.82 -40.80
CA ARG A 504 3.04 18.51 -41.68
C ARG A 504 2.65 17.62 -42.86
N GLU A 505 3.62 16.97 -43.50
CA GLU A 505 3.37 16.01 -44.57
C GLU A 505 2.58 14.78 -44.08
N PHE A 506 2.89 14.27 -42.88
CA PHE A 506 2.15 13.16 -42.28
C PHE A 506 0.69 13.56 -42.00
N ALA A 507 0.47 14.66 -41.28
CA ALA A 507 -0.86 15.17 -40.96
C ALA A 507 -1.70 15.49 -42.21
N GLY A 508 -1.06 15.98 -43.28
CA GLY A 508 -1.72 16.22 -44.58
C GLY A 508 -2.15 14.96 -45.31
N LYS A 509 -1.48 13.82 -45.10
CA LYS A 509 -1.87 12.51 -45.65
C LYS A 509 -2.94 11.77 -44.83
N LEU A 510 -3.32 12.26 -43.65
CA LEU A 510 -4.33 11.61 -42.79
C LEU A 510 -5.75 11.83 -43.31
N ASN A 511 -6.36 10.76 -43.82
CA ASN A 511 -7.79 10.67 -44.09
C ASN A 511 -8.50 9.76 -43.06
N GLY A 512 -9.83 9.81 -43.02
CA GLY A 512 -10.63 8.96 -42.13
C GLY A 512 -10.66 7.51 -42.61
N GLY A 513 -10.44 6.55 -41.70
CA GLY A 513 -10.48 5.12 -42.01
C GLY A 513 -9.13 4.47 -42.35
N MET A 514 -8.00 5.15 -42.09
CA MET A 514 -6.67 4.51 -42.13
C MET A 514 -6.46 3.57 -40.94
N ASP A 515 -5.87 2.40 -41.18
CA ASP A 515 -5.48 1.41 -40.18
C ASP A 515 -4.01 1.55 -39.75
N GLU A 516 -3.58 0.75 -38.76
CA GLU A 516 -2.21 0.77 -38.22
C GLU A 516 -1.14 0.48 -39.30
N GLU A 517 -1.46 -0.34 -40.31
CA GLU A 517 -0.56 -0.69 -41.40
C GLU A 517 -0.38 0.48 -42.38
N LYS A 518 -1.47 1.04 -42.90
CA LYS A 518 -1.45 2.20 -43.82
C LYS A 518 -0.79 3.42 -43.17
N LEU A 519 -1.09 3.68 -41.90
CA LEU A 519 -0.44 4.74 -41.12
C LEU A 519 1.07 4.49 -41.00
N GLY A 520 1.48 3.25 -40.71
CA GLY A 520 2.88 2.84 -40.66
C GLY A 520 3.61 3.00 -42.00
N SER A 521 3.00 2.59 -43.11
CA SER A 521 3.57 2.75 -44.46
C SER A 521 3.82 4.20 -44.81
N VAL A 522 2.85 5.09 -44.56
CA VAL A 522 3.00 6.53 -44.83
C VAL A 522 4.06 7.18 -43.92
N PHE A 523 4.13 6.77 -42.65
CA PHE A 523 5.13 7.28 -41.70
C PHE A 523 6.56 6.87 -42.12
N LYS A 524 6.71 5.63 -42.62
CA LYS A 524 7.97 5.12 -43.18
C LYS A 524 8.38 5.87 -44.46
N GLU A 525 7.45 6.05 -45.42
CA GLU A 525 7.70 6.79 -46.68
C GLU A 525 8.26 8.19 -46.40
N ILE A 526 7.66 8.91 -45.43
CA ILE A 526 8.09 10.26 -45.04
C ILE A 526 9.47 10.24 -44.36
N SER A 527 9.73 9.26 -43.49
CA SER A 527 11.03 9.05 -42.84
C SER A 527 12.15 8.83 -43.86
N GLU A 528 11.94 7.95 -44.84
CA GLU A 528 12.90 7.63 -45.90
C GLU A 528 13.11 8.84 -46.84
N LYS A 529 12.01 9.43 -47.33
CA LYS A 529 12.02 10.60 -48.24
C LYS A 529 12.74 11.82 -47.66
N ARG A 530 12.68 12.02 -46.34
CA ARG A 530 13.29 13.17 -45.64
C ARG A 530 14.59 12.83 -44.92
N GLN A 531 15.08 11.60 -45.04
CA GLN A 531 16.29 11.10 -44.39
C GLN A 531 16.30 11.27 -42.85
N ILE A 532 15.11 11.25 -42.24
CA ILE A 532 14.94 11.32 -40.77
C ILE A 532 14.89 9.89 -40.26
N PRO A 533 15.73 9.47 -39.29
CA PRO A 533 15.61 8.15 -38.67
C PRO A 533 14.21 7.94 -38.08
N ILE A 534 13.57 6.82 -38.40
CA ILE A 534 12.14 6.61 -38.08
C ILE A 534 11.84 6.75 -36.57
N ALA A 535 12.79 6.38 -35.71
CA ALA A 535 12.71 6.54 -34.26
C ALA A 535 12.68 8.01 -33.81
N ASP A 536 13.38 8.91 -34.51
CA ASP A 536 13.35 10.35 -34.23
C ASP A 536 12.07 11.00 -34.78
N LEU A 537 11.52 10.49 -35.89
CA LEU A 537 10.19 10.90 -36.37
C LEU A 537 9.08 10.45 -35.39
N PHE A 538 9.18 9.23 -34.83
CA PHE A 538 8.32 8.79 -33.72
C PHE A 538 8.46 9.71 -32.49
N ARG A 539 9.68 10.02 -32.05
CA ARG A 539 9.93 10.98 -30.94
C ARG A 539 9.27 12.32 -31.20
N SER A 540 9.39 12.81 -32.44
CA SER A 540 8.80 14.08 -32.88
C SER A 540 7.27 14.07 -32.79
N ALA A 541 6.64 12.98 -33.26
CA ALA A 541 5.18 12.82 -33.16
C ALA A 541 4.69 12.73 -31.70
N TYR A 542 5.41 12.03 -30.81
CA TYR A 542 5.05 12.00 -29.38
C TYR A 542 5.28 13.34 -28.67
N MET A 543 6.30 14.12 -29.03
CA MET A 543 6.49 15.47 -28.48
C MET A 543 5.36 16.42 -28.87
N VAL A 544 4.78 16.26 -30.07
CA VAL A 544 3.62 17.05 -30.53
C VAL A 544 2.30 16.54 -29.95
N LEU A 545 2.10 15.23 -29.81
CA LEU A 545 0.84 14.67 -29.31
C LEU A 545 0.72 14.63 -27.79
N VAL A 546 1.80 14.33 -27.05
CA VAL A 546 1.76 13.99 -25.61
C VAL A 546 2.89 14.60 -24.77
N ASN A 547 3.66 15.54 -25.33
CA ASN A 547 4.82 16.20 -24.70
C ASN A 547 5.87 15.25 -24.08
N LYS A 548 6.10 14.09 -24.72
CA LYS A 548 7.08 13.09 -24.28
C LYS A 548 7.83 12.51 -25.46
N GLU A 549 9.03 12.00 -25.22
CA GLU A 549 9.82 11.32 -26.26
C GLU A 549 9.22 9.97 -26.71
N ARG A 550 8.36 9.37 -25.88
CA ARG A 550 7.78 8.03 -26.05
C ARG A 550 6.35 8.04 -25.50
N GLY A 551 5.51 7.12 -25.98
CA GLY A 551 4.12 6.96 -25.53
C GLY A 551 3.54 5.60 -25.95
N PRO A 552 2.22 5.42 -25.87
CA PRO A 552 1.51 4.27 -26.45
C PRO A 552 1.72 4.18 -27.96
N LYS A 553 1.47 3.01 -28.58
CA LYS A 553 1.54 2.79 -30.05
C LYS A 553 0.99 4.00 -30.83
N LEU A 554 1.87 4.74 -31.53
CA LEU A 554 1.52 6.01 -32.19
C LEU A 554 0.30 5.91 -33.10
N PHE A 555 0.22 4.89 -33.95
CA PHE A 555 -0.85 4.80 -34.94
C PHE A 555 -2.21 4.49 -34.30
N ASN A 556 -2.22 3.67 -33.25
CA ASN A 556 -3.41 3.46 -32.43
C ASN A 556 -3.79 4.77 -31.71
N LEU A 557 -2.81 5.49 -31.14
CA LEU A 557 -3.04 6.79 -30.51
C LEU A 557 -3.69 7.78 -31.49
N VAL A 558 -3.15 7.92 -32.71
CA VAL A 558 -3.69 8.78 -33.77
C VAL A 558 -5.10 8.34 -34.20
N GLY A 559 -5.35 7.03 -34.32
CA GLY A 559 -6.67 6.49 -34.66
C GLY A 559 -7.76 6.83 -33.63
N HIS A 560 -7.42 6.86 -32.34
CA HIS A 560 -8.36 7.23 -31.27
C HIS A 560 -8.50 8.74 -31.08
N VAL A 561 -7.40 9.47 -31.21
CA VAL A 561 -7.33 10.94 -31.03
C VAL A 561 -7.94 11.69 -32.22
N GLY A 562 -8.07 11.01 -33.37
CA GLY A 562 -8.61 11.57 -34.60
C GLY A 562 -7.57 12.37 -35.38
N ALA A 563 -7.64 12.27 -36.71
CA ALA A 563 -6.75 12.99 -37.63
C ALA A 563 -6.77 14.51 -37.40
N GLU A 564 -7.95 15.08 -37.09
CA GLU A 564 -8.14 16.53 -36.94
C GLU A 564 -7.41 17.11 -35.71
N THR A 565 -7.31 16.36 -34.61
CA THR A 565 -6.55 16.79 -33.42
C THR A 565 -5.05 16.86 -33.72
N LEU A 566 -4.51 15.88 -34.45
CA LEU A 566 -3.11 15.91 -34.89
C LEU A 566 -2.87 17.02 -35.93
N LYS A 567 -3.80 17.23 -36.89
CA LYS A 567 -3.75 18.37 -37.83
C LYS A 567 -3.76 19.72 -37.10
N LYS A 568 -4.60 19.90 -36.07
CA LYS A 568 -4.64 21.10 -35.23
C LYS A 568 -3.28 21.37 -34.57
N LEU A 569 -2.72 20.38 -33.87
CA LEU A 569 -1.43 20.52 -33.19
C LEU A 569 -0.28 20.76 -34.15
N VAL A 570 -0.27 20.10 -35.31
CA VAL A 570 0.75 20.31 -36.36
C VAL A 570 0.56 21.65 -37.09
N ALA A 571 -0.65 22.21 -37.18
CA ALA A 571 -0.85 23.58 -37.65
C ALA A 571 -0.25 24.58 -36.65
N GLU A 572 -0.51 24.43 -35.35
CA GLU A 572 0.04 25.30 -34.30
C GLU A 572 1.58 25.24 -34.24
N LEU A 573 2.16 24.04 -34.33
CA LEU A 573 3.62 23.78 -34.39
C LEU A 573 4.36 24.62 -35.45
N ASN A 574 3.64 25.01 -36.50
CA ASN A 574 4.13 25.69 -37.69
C ASN A 574 3.74 27.18 -37.75
N SER A 575 2.70 27.62 -37.05
CA SER A 575 2.28 29.03 -36.99
C SER A 575 2.81 29.76 -35.75
N ARG A 576 2.89 29.07 -34.61
CA ARG A 576 3.36 29.63 -33.33
C ARG A 576 4.88 29.72 -33.32
N LYS A 577 5.39 30.92 -33.02
CA LYS A 577 6.82 31.15 -32.80
C LYS A 577 7.18 30.84 -31.35
N LEU A 578 8.41 30.38 -31.14
CA LEU A 578 9.02 30.40 -29.80
C LEU A 578 9.18 31.85 -29.37
N GLU A 579 8.56 32.21 -28.25
CA GLU A 579 8.84 33.49 -27.61
C GLU A 579 10.27 33.46 -27.08
N LYS A 580 11.08 34.48 -27.43
CA LYS A 580 12.38 34.67 -26.79
C LYS A 580 12.14 34.82 -25.30
N LYS A 581 12.91 34.14 -24.45
CA LYS A 581 12.96 34.44 -23.01
C LYS A 581 13.32 35.92 -22.84
N HIS A 582 12.31 36.74 -22.56
CA HIS A 582 12.50 38.16 -22.25
C HIS A 582 12.92 38.32 -20.79
N GLU A 583 13.63 39.41 -20.49
CA GLU A 583 13.57 39.98 -19.15
C GLU A 583 12.10 40.32 -18.85
N ILE A 584 11.56 39.77 -17.78
CA ILE A 584 10.11 39.67 -17.61
C ILE A 584 9.55 41.01 -17.14
N ASN A 585 9.17 41.84 -18.12
CA ASN A 585 8.47 43.09 -17.90
C ASN A 585 6.98 42.81 -17.63
N LEU A 586 6.63 42.60 -16.35
CA LEU A 586 5.29 42.23 -15.89
C LEU A 586 4.25 43.33 -16.21
N PRO A 587 3.26 43.10 -17.09
CA PRO A 587 2.27 44.11 -17.42
C PRO A 587 1.43 44.50 -16.19
N GLY A 588 1.33 45.80 -15.89
CA GLY A 588 0.52 46.32 -14.79
C GLY A 588 1.24 46.48 -13.45
N LEU A 589 2.49 46.02 -13.31
CA LEU A 589 3.32 46.25 -12.12
C LEU A 589 4.40 47.28 -12.40
N LYS A 590 4.51 48.31 -11.55
CA LYS A 590 5.65 49.24 -11.59
C LYS A 590 6.90 48.49 -11.11
N GLN A 591 7.86 48.25 -12.01
CA GLN A 591 9.20 47.86 -11.60
C GLN A 591 9.81 48.97 -10.73
N LEU A 592 9.92 48.71 -9.43
CA LEU A 592 10.70 49.55 -8.52
C LEU A 592 12.18 49.23 -8.72
N LYS A 593 13.00 50.27 -8.96
CA LYS A 593 14.45 50.13 -8.80
C LYS A 593 14.72 49.75 -7.35
N ALA A 594 15.52 48.72 -7.13
CA ALA A 594 15.77 48.15 -5.81
C ALA A 594 16.14 49.23 -4.79
N LYS A 595 15.33 49.34 -3.74
CA LYS A 595 15.64 50.11 -2.53
C LYS A 595 15.88 49.13 -1.40
N SER A 596 17.15 49.03 -1.01
CA SER A 596 17.73 48.63 0.29
C SER A 596 17.28 47.34 1.02
N ASP A 597 16.04 46.90 0.92
CA ASP A 597 15.40 46.15 2.02
C ASP A 597 15.35 44.62 1.79
N PHE A 598 15.89 44.14 0.66
CA PHE A 598 16.05 42.70 0.37
C PHE A 598 17.38 42.40 -0.34
N GLU A 599 18.16 41.46 0.21
CA GLU A 599 19.48 41.07 -0.29
C GLU A 599 19.61 39.54 -0.42
N VAL A 600 20.29 39.05 -1.47
CA VAL A 600 20.72 37.64 -1.57
C VAL A 600 22.24 37.62 -1.67
N SER A 601 22.92 36.99 -0.71
CA SER A 601 24.36 37.13 -0.56
C SER A 601 25.14 36.53 -1.75
N PRO A 602 26.29 37.11 -2.13
CA PRO A 602 27.13 36.57 -3.20
C PRO A 602 27.53 35.10 -2.98
N ALA A 603 27.71 34.69 -1.71
CA ALA A 603 28.02 33.30 -1.36
C ALA A 603 26.85 32.35 -1.66
N VAL A 604 25.61 32.73 -1.35
CA VAL A 604 24.41 31.94 -1.69
C VAL A 604 24.26 31.85 -3.21
N ARG A 605 24.40 32.98 -3.94
CA ARG A 605 24.34 33.00 -5.40
C ARG A 605 25.42 32.14 -6.07
N ALA A 606 26.66 32.19 -5.56
CA ALA A 606 27.77 31.38 -6.09
C ALA A 606 27.56 29.87 -5.85
N LYS A 607 26.97 29.49 -4.71
CA LYS A 607 26.71 28.07 -4.39
C LYS A 607 25.41 27.55 -5.02
N PHE A 608 24.46 28.43 -5.33
CA PHE A 608 23.17 28.09 -5.95
C PHE A 608 22.89 29.00 -7.17
N PRO A 609 23.64 28.87 -8.28
CA PRO A 609 23.56 29.78 -9.42
C PRO A 609 22.25 29.71 -10.23
N SER A 610 21.42 28.69 -9.98
CA SER A 610 20.06 28.57 -10.55
C SER A 610 18.97 29.21 -9.67
N LEU A 611 19.34 29.79 -8.53
CA LEU A 611 18.41 30.47 -7.63
C LEU A 611 17.82 31.71 -8.29
N ARG A 612 16.49 31.82 -8.24
CA ARG A 612 15.72 33.01 -8.53
C ARG A 612 14.71 33.21 -7.42
N VAL A 613 14.66 34.40 -6.83
CA VAL A 613 13.70 34.75 -5.79
C VAL A 613 12.77 35.82 -6.31
N GLY A 614 11.49 35.49 -6.40
CA GLY A 614 10.41 36.43 -6.62
C GLY A 614 10.00 37.06 -5.30
N VAL A 615 10.17 38.36 -5.17
CA VAL A 615 9.77 39.12 -3.98
C VAL A 615 8.49 39.87 -4.29
N VAL A 616 7.49 39.74 -3.41
CA VAL A 616 6.27 40.53 -3.40
C VAL A 616 6.22 41.30 -2.09
N VAL A 617 6.07 42.62 -2.15
CA VAL A 617 5.83 43.48 -0.99
C VAL A 617 4.39 43.98 -1.06
N VAL A 618 3.64 43.76 0.01
CA VAL A 618 2.23 44.17 0.15
C VAL A 618 2.08 45.19 1.27
N GLU A 619 1.30 46.25 1.02
CA GLU A 619 1.08 47.33 1.99
C GLU A 619 -0.40 47.71 2.09
N GLY A 620 -0.87 47.97 3.32
CA GLY A 620 -2.27 48.28 3.61
C GLY A 620 -3.17 47.07 3.37
N ILE A 621 -2.77 45.91 3.89
CA ILE A 621 -3.58 44.68 3.81
C ILE A 621 -4.59 44.64 4.96
N ASP A 622 -5.79 44.14 4.71
CA ASP A 622 -6.65 43.58 5.77
C ASP A 622 -6.34 42.08 5.88
N ASN A 623 -5.74 41.68 7.00
CA ASN A 623 -5.43 40.28 7.31
C ASN A 623 -6.33 39.69 8.42
N SER A 624 -7.37 40.43 8.82
CA SER A 624 -8.31 40.03 9.88
C SER A 624 -9.51 39.26 9.33
N GLN A 625 -10.00 39.64 8.14
CA GLN A 625 -11.24 39.08 7.58
C GLN A 625 -11.00 37.78 6.80
N LYS A 626 -11.45 36.66 7.36
CA LYS A 626 -11.44 35.35 6.66
C LYS A 626 -12.41 35.37 5.48
N SER A 627 -11.89 35.04 4.30
CA SER A 627 -12.63 35.12 3.03
C SER A 627 -12.94 33.71 2.48
N ASP A 628 -14.23 33.42 2.31
CA ASP A 628 -14.70 32.17 1.69
C ASP A 628 -14.20 32.01 0.23
N GLU A 629 -13.87 33.10 -0.48
CA GLU A 629 -13.22 33.00 -1.79
C GLU A 629 -11.79 32.47 -1.68
N ILE A 630 -11.01 32.89 -0.66
CA ILE A 630 -9.65 32.37 -0.42
C ILE A 630 -9.73 30.90 0.01
N VAL A 631 -10.68 30.55 0.89
CA VAL A 631 -10.93 29.15 1.29
C VAL A 631 -11.34 28.30 0.07
N THR A 632 -12.21 28.80 -0.80
CA THR A 632 -12.59 28.12 -2.04
C THR A 632 -11.38 27.95 -2.97
N LEU A 633 -10.55 28.98 -3.10
CA LEU A 633 -9.34 28.97 -3.92
C LEU A 633 -8.34 27.91 -3.42
N ILE A 634 -7.98 27.92 -2.13
CA ILE A 634 -7.01 26.95 -1.59
C ILE A 634 -7.55 25.50 -1.70
N ARG A 635 -8.84 25.26 -1.42
CA ARG A 635 -9.45 23.92 -1.60
C ARG A 635 -9.50 23.49 -3.07
N SER A 636 -9.69 24.41 -4.02
CA SER A 636 -9.58 24.11 -5.45
C SER A 636 -8.16 23.71 -5.86
N GLN A 637 -7.14 24.37 -5.33
CA GLN A 637 -5.74 24.04 -5.62
C GLN A 637 -5.31 22.76 -4.90
N GLU A 638 -5.85 22.45 -3.73
CA GLU A 638 -5.69 21.13 -3.11
C GLU A 638 -6.31 20.00 -3.94
N ALA A 639 -7.52 20.21 -4.48
CA ALA A 639 -8.19 19.23 -5.33
C ALA A 639 -7.37 18.98 -6.61
N SER A 640 -6.91 20.05 -7.27
CA SER A 640 -6.00 20.01 -8.42
C SER A 640 -4.66 19.32 -8.10
N LEU A 641 -4.08 19.59 -6.93
CA LEU A 641 -2.83 18.94 -6.49
C LEU A 641 -3.04 17.44 -6.26
N ARG A 642 -4.13 17.04 -5.61
CA ARG A 642 -4.50 15.63 -5.42
C ARG A 642 -4.76 14.96 -6.77
N GLU A 643 -5.58 15.54 -7.64
CA GLU A 643 -5.84 15.02 -9.00
C GLU A 643 -4.54 14.78 -9.80
N LYS A 644 -3.57 15.69 -9.68
CA LYS A 644 -2.33 15.67 -10.48
C LYS A 644 -1.19 14.83 -9.89
N TYR A 645 -1.14 14.65 -8.56
CA TYR A 645 0.01 14.07 -7.87
C TYR A 645 -0.32 13.09 -6.72
N PHE A 646 -1.59 12.73 -6.48
CA PHE A 646 -1.93 11.68 -5.50
C PHE A 646 -1.23 10.35 -5.83
N GLY A 647 -0.90 9.57 -4.80
CA GLY A 647 -0.08 8.35 -4.89
C GLY A 647 1.39 8.53 -5.31
N LYS A 648 1.74 9.61 -6.05
CA LYS A 648 3.11 9.86 -6.51
C LYS A 648 4.07 10.16 -5.37
N ASP A 649 5.32 9.72 -5.54
CA ASP A 649 6.41 10.14 -4.65
C ASP A 649 6.68 11.64 -4.80
N PHE A 650 6.22 12.43 -3.83
CA PHE A 650 6.46 13.87 -3.76
C PHE A 650 7.95 14.25 -3.81
N ALA A 651 8.88 13.32 -3.51
CA ALA A 651 10.32 13.52 -3.67
C ALA A 651 10.78 13.71 -5.13
N SER A 652 10.09 13.10 -6.09
CA SER A 652 10.50 13.11 -7.51
C SER A 652 9.97 14.33 -8.26
N LEU A 653 8.99 15.04 -7.69
CA LEU A 653 8.44 16.27 -8.27
C LEU A 653 9.54 17.32 -8.40
N LYS A 654 9.75 17.81 -9.62
CA LYS A 654 10.92 18.65 -10.01
C LYS A 654 11.17 19.84 -9.07
N GLY A 655 10.12 20.52 -8.60
CA GLY A 655 10.22 21.58 -7.60
C GLY A 655 10.83 21.06 -6.29
N ILE A 656 10.23 20.04 -5.68
CA ILE A 656 10.69 19.44 -4.41
C ILE A 656 12.08 18.80 -4.54
N LYS A 657 12.38 18.09 -5.63
CA LYS A 657 13.69 17.45 -5.82
C LYS A 657 14.83 18.48 -5.79
N ALA A 658 14.68 19.61 -6.48
CA ALA A 658 15.68 20.67 -6.49
C ALA A 658 15.96 21.22 -5.09
N TRP A 659 14.92 21.37 -4.25
CA TRP A 659 15.09 21.74 -2.85
C TRP A 659 15.79 20.67 -2.01
N ARG A 660 15.49 19.38 -2.23
CA ARG A 660 16.21 18.30 -1.54
C ARG A 660 17.70 18.22 -1.91
N ASP A 661 18.01 18.46 -3.18
CA ASP A 661 19.39 18.54 -3.67
C ASP A 661 20.12 19.72 -3.02
N ALA A 662 19.49 20.90 -2.96
CA ALA A 662 20.05 22.10 -2.34
C ALA A 662 20.24 21.98 -0.82
N TYR A 663 19.27 21.42 -0.09
CA TYR A 663 19.39 21.13 1.35
C TYR A 663 20.61 20.25 1.62
N SER A 664 20.77 19.18 0.83
CA SER A 664 21.93 18.29 0.92
C SER A 664 23.25 19.03 0.65
N ALA A 665 23.27 19.97 -0.30
CA ALA A 665 24.46 20.76 -0.63
C ALA A 665 24.89 21.77 0.45
N PHE A 666 24.00 22.22 1.33
CA PHE A 666 24.37 22.98 2.55
C PHE A 666 24.40 22.13 3.83
N GLY A 667 24.36 20.79 3.71
CA GLY A 667 24.51 19.87 4.85
C GLY A 667 23.24 19.61 5.65
N ALA A 668 22.11 20.25 5.30
CA ALA A 668 20.82 19.91 5.87
C ALA A 668 20.32 18.56 5.32
N LYS A 669 19.78 17.71 6.19
CA LYS A 669 19.24 16.41 5.78
C LYS A 669 17.79 16.58 5.28
N PRO A 670 17.49 16.44 3.97
CA PRO A 670 16.13 16.66 3.42
C PRO A 670 15.05 15.70 3.95
N LYS A 671 15.44 14.57 4.55
CA LYS A 671 14.50 13.63 5.18
C LYS A 671 14.04 14.08 6.57
N GLU A 672 14.84 14.86 7.29
CA GLU A 672 14.55 15.40 8.63
C GLU A 672 13.96 16.82 8.52
N TYR A 673 14.64 17.69 7.76
CA TYR A 673 14.25 19.08 7.50
C TYR A 673 13.75 19.20 6.05
N ARG A 674 12.52 19.69 5.86
CA ARG A 674 11.86 19.78 4.54
C ARG A 674 11.56 21.23 4.18
N SER A 675 11.55 21.56 2.90
CA SER A 675 11.05 22.86 2.43
C SER A 675 9.56 23.04 2.75
N SER A 676 9.09 24.29 2.75
CA SER A 676 7.68 24.62 2.97
C SER A 676 6.80 23.94 1.92
N VAL A 677 7.17 24.03 0.64
CA VAL A 677 6.46 23.33 -0.46
C VAL A 677 6.43 21.81 -0.28
N GLU A 678 7.53 21.15 0.12
CA GLU A 678 7.46 19.70 0.37
C GLU A 678 6.49 19.39 1.50
N SER A 679 6.49 20.19 2.56
CA SER A 679 5.63 20.00 3.72
C SER A 679 4.15 20.20 3.39
N LEU A 680 3.82 21.22 2.60
CA LEU A 680 2.46 21.52 2.13
C LEU A 680 1.96 20.46 1.15
N VAL A 681 2.74 20.15 0.11
CA VAL A 681 2.38 19.14 -0.90
C VAL A 681 2.19 17.77 -0.24
N ARG A 682 3.13 17.35 0.63
CA ARG A 682 3.03 16.09 1.39
C ARG A 682 1.79 16.03 2.28
N ARG A 683 1.36 17.16 2.86
CA ARG A 683 0.13 17.23 3.68
C ARG A 683 -1.10 17.02 2.80
N VAL A 684 -1.24 17.82 1.74
CA VAL A 684 -2.38 17.76 0.82
C VAL A 684 -2.52 16.38 0.16
N LEU A 685 -1.41 15.78 -0.29
CA LEU A 685 -1.39 14.45 -0.90
C LEU A 685 -1.63 13.30 0.09
N LYS A 686 -1.56 13.55 1.40
CA LYS A 686 -1.99 12.61 2.44
C LYS A 686 -3.49 12.64 2.73
N GLY A 687 -4.24 13.52 2.07
CA GLY A 687 -5.66 13.75 2.32
C GLY A 687 -5.94 14.85 3.36
N ASP A 688 -4.94 15.26 4.15
CA ASP A 688 -5.07 16.38 5.09
C ASP A 688 -5.37 17.69 4.32
N PRO A 689 -6.36 18.51 4.74
CA PRO A 689 -6.48 19.88 4.27
C PRO A 689 -5.37 20.76 4.87
N LEU A 690 -4.92 21.78 4.13
CA LEU A 690 -4.13 22.87 4.69
C LEU A 690 -4.97 23.64 5.72
N PRO A 691 -4.41 23.97 6.90
CA PRO A 691 -5.11 24.84 7.85
C PRO A 691 -5.31 26.22 7.22
N SER A 692 -6.45 26.84 7.48
CA SER A 692 -6.63 28.27 7.23
C SER A 692 -6.05 29.02 8.43
N ILE A 693 -5.04 29.86 8.20
CA ILE A 693 -4.33 30.60 9.23
C ILE A 693 -4.83 32.03 9.25
N ASN A 694 -4.46 32.81 8.25
CA ASN A 694 -4.95 34.15 7.95
C ASN A 694 -4.95 34.35 6.42
N PRO A 695 -5.68 35.35 5.89
CA PRO A 695 -5.86 35.57 4.45
C PRO A 695 -4.56 35.58 3.62
N LEU A 696 -3.51 36.28 4.06
CA LEU A 696 -2.24 36.35 3.32
C LEU A 696 -1.47 35.01 3.35
N VAL A 697 -1.45 34.32 4.49
CA VAL A 697 -0.84 32.98 4.62
C VAL A 697 -1.56 31.98 3.71
N ASP A 698 -2.88 32.02 3.66
CA ASP A 698 -3.67 31.10 2.83
C ASP A 698 -3.46 31.38 1.33
N LEU A 699 -3.31 32.65 0.92
CA LEU A 699 -2.97 33.03 -0.46
C LEU A 699 -1.56 32.55 -0.88
N TYR A 700 -0.51 32.78 -0.10
CA TYR A 700 0.82 32.32 -0.50
C TYR A 700 0.95 30.79 -0.45
N ASN A 701 0.26 30.12 0.48
CA ASN A 701 0.19 28.66 0.52
C ASN A 701 -0.54 28.08 -0.71
N CYS A 702 -1.62 28.73 -1.15
CA CYS A 702 -2.34 28.40 -2.38
C CYS A 702 -1.41 28.49 -3.61
N ILE A 703 -0.66 29.59 -3.76
CA ILE A 703 0.34 29.77 -4.82
C ILE A 703 1.45 28.71 -4.72
N SER A 704 1.95 28.42 -3.52
CA SER A 704 3.00 27.42 -3.27
C SER A 704 2.60 26.03 -3.78
N ILE A 705 1.39 25.54 -3.45
CA ILE A 705 0.93 24.24 -3.96
C ILE A 705 0.54 24.27 -5.44
N LYS A 706 0.01 25.39 -5.96
CA LYS A 706 -0.35 25.54 -7.38
C LYS A 706 0.88 25.42 -8.31
N TYR A 707 1.99 26.01 -7.88
CA TYR A 707 3.21 26.14 -8.69
C TYR A 707 4.34 25.15 -8.31
N ILE A 708 4.24 24.48 -7.15
CA ILE A 708 5.30 23.64 -6.56
C ILE A 708 6.60 24.44 -6.33
N LEU A 709 6.44 25.64 -5.79
CA LEU A 709 7.51 26.56 -5.37
C LEU A 709 7.32 26.87 -3.88
N PRO A 710 8.35 26.85 -3.03
CA PRO A 710 8.19 27.33 -1.66
C PRO A 710 7.86 28.81 -1.68
N ALA A 711 6.97 29.18 -0.76
CA ALA A 711 6.75 30.54 -0.32
C ALA A 711 6.93 30.59 1.20
N GLY A 712 7.26 31.79 1.70
CA GLY A 712 7.33 32.18 3.11
C GLY A 712 7.17 33.69 3.21
N SER A 713 6.85 34.21 4.40
CA SER A 713 6.58 35.64 4.58
C SER A 713 6.93 36.15 5.98
N ASP A 714 7.34 37.42 6.03
CA ASP A 714 7.67 38.15 7.25
C ASP A 714 6.90 39.49 7.30
N ASP A 715 6.43 39.86 8.49
CA ASP A 715 5.80 41.14 8.81
C ASP A 715 6.85 42.27 8.85
N LEU A 716 6.72 43.23 7.92
CA LEU A 716 7.66 44.35 7.78
C LEU A 716 7.55 45.42 8.87
N GLY A 717 6.54 45.35 9.74
CA GLY A 717 6.47 46.13 10.98
C GLY A 717 7.38 45.57 12.09
N ASN A 718 7.74 44.28 12.01
CA ASN A 718 8.51 43.57 13.04
C ASN A 718 9.93 43.15 12.60
N VAL A 719 10.31 43.41 11.34
CA VAL A 719 11.64 43.19 10.76
C VAL A 719 12.57 44.38 11.04
N GLU A 720 13.79 44.13 11.50
CA GLU A 720 14.78 45.16 11.81
C GLU A 720 15.83 45.32 10.70
N GLY A 721 15.59 46.26 9.78
CA GLY A 721 16.49 46.53 8.65
C GLY A 721 16.22 45.61 7.45
N PRO A 722 17.21 45.33 6.59
CA PRO A 722 16.98 44.62 5.35
C PRO A 722 16.94 43.10 5.57
N VAL A 723 16.04 42.43 4.85
CA VAL A 723 15.93 40.96 4.81
C VAL A 723 17.05 40.39 3.95
N ARG A 724 17.87 39.50 4.50
CA ARG A 724 19.02 38.91 3.82
C ARG A 724 18.89 37.39 3.73
N LEU A 725 18.94 36.86 2.52
CA LEU A 725 19.15 35.44 2.26
C LEU A 725 20.66 35.15 2.21
N ARG A 726 21.19 34.47 3.23
CA ARG A 726 22.63 34.27 3.43
C ARG A 726 22.95 32.91 4.07
N PHE A 727 24.23 32.61 4.21
CA PHE A 727 24.67 31.60 5.18
C PHE A 727 24.70 32.21 6.58
N ALA A 728 24.29 31.43 7.58
CA ALA A 728 24.40 31.74 8.99
C ALA A 728 25.86 31.61 9.46
N ASP A 729 26.28 32.51 10.34
CA ASP A 729 27.59 32.48 11.01
C ASP A 729 27.56 31.54 12.24
N GLY A 730 26.37 31.32 12.80
CA GLY A 730 26.11 30.46 13.95
C GLY A 730 25.85 31.27 15.22
N GLY A 731 24.74 30.96 15.89
CA GLY A 731 24.31 31.63 17.12
C GLY A 731 23.26 32.73 16.93
N GLU A 732 22.83 33.02 15.69
CA GLU A 732 21.76 33.98 15.43
C GLU A 732 20.46 33.58 16.14
N PRO A 733 19.84 34.46 16.95
CA PRO A 733 18.61 34.15 17.67
C PRO A 733 17.47 33.73 16.74
N PHE A 734 16.70 32.72 17.18
CA PHE A 734 15.54 32.21 16.47
C PHE A 734 14.58 31.53 17.46
N MET A 735 13.44 32.16 17.71
CA MET A 735 12.31 31.53 18.39
C MET A 735 11.32 31.10 17.33
N ARG A 736 11.12 29.79 17.16
CA ARG A 736 10.19 29.24 16.16
C ARG A 736 8.74 29.59 16.51
N ILE A 737 7.90 29.83 15.51
CA ILE A 737 6.44 29.97 15.70
C ILE A 737 5.89 28.83 16.58
N GLY A 738 5.25 29.20 17.70
CA GLY A 738 4.69 28.26 18.68
C GLY A 738 5.70 27.62 19.62
N SER A 739 6.88 28.23 19.83
CA SER A 739 7.91 27.81 20.78
C SER A 739 8.28 28.96 21.73
N SER A 740 8.53 28.65 23.01
CA SER A 740 9.19 29.56 23.96
C SER A 740 10.70 29.35 24.05
N GLU A 741 11.25 28.38 23.32
CA GLU A 741 12.68 28.06 23.29
C GLU A 741 13.38 28.76 22.11
N ASN A 742 14.54 29.37 22.39
CA ASN A 742 15.46 29.89 21.38
C ASN A 742 16.31 28.73 20.83
N ASP A 743 16.11 28.38 19.56
CA ASP A 743 16.84 27.37 18.80
C ASP A 743 17.66 28.10 17.73
N PRO A 744 18.86 28.64 18.07
CA PRO A 744 19.59 29.55 17.19
C PRO A 744 20.11 28.88 15.92
N ALA A 745 20.38 29.69 14.90
CA ALA A 745 20.93 29.21 13.63
C ALA A 745 22.29 28.51 13.82
N LEU A 746 22.53 27.44 13.06
CA LEU A 746 23.82 26.76 13.04
C LEU A 746 24.67 27.30 11.90
N ASN A 747 25.98 27.46 12.15
CA ASN A 747 26.95 27.92 11.16
C ASN A 747 26.84 27.08 9.86
N GLY A 748 26.71 27.76 8.71
CA GLY A 748 26.60 27.13 7.40
C GLY A 748 25.17 26.73 6.99
N GLU A 749 24.16 26.88 7.84
CA GLU A 749 22.76 26.85 7.39
C GLU A 749 22.51 28.02 6.43
N VAL A 750 21.78 27.79 5.33
CA VAL A 750 21.15 28.92 4.62
C VAL A 750 20.00 29.43 5.49
N ILE A 751 19.90 30.74 5.68
CA ILE A 751 18.83 31.40 6.44
C ILE A 751 18.36 32.67 5.75
N TYR A 752 17.10 33.03 6.00
CA TYR A 752 16.67 34.43 5.96
C TYR A 752 16.99 35.07 7.32
N SER A 753 17.55 36.27 7.33
CA SER A 753 17.90 37.02 8.55
C SER A 753 17.74 38.53 8.35
N ASP A 754 17.41 39.25 9.41
CA ASP A 754 17.50 40.72 9.47
C ASP A 754 18.71 41.15 10.34
N ASN A 755 18.64 42.28 11.03
CA ASN A 755 19.72 42.72 11.93
C ASN A 755 19.65 42.10 13.34
N SER A 756 18.51 41.54 13.79
CA SER A 756 18.37 40.98 15.15
C SER A 756 18.47 39.45 15.22
N GLY A 757 18.21 38.73 14.13
CA GLY A 757 18.36 37.27 14.12
C GLY A 757 17.93 36.59 12.83
N ALA A 758 17.64 35.29 12.92
CA ALA A 758 17.07 34.54 11.80
C ALA A 758 15.55 34.75 11.73
N LEU A 759 15.07 35.00 10.52
CA LEU A 759 13.65 35.10 10.15
C LEU A 759 13.11 33.73 9.75
N CYS A 760 13.86 33.01 8.90
CA CYS A 760 13.55 31.64 8.52
C CYS A 760 14.82 30.78 8.54
N ARG A 761 14.79 29.66 9.26
CA ARG A 761 15.92 28.73 9.37
C ARG A 761 15.89 27.62 8.34
N ARG A 762 17.08 27.15 7.96
CA ARG A 762 17.31 26.09 6.97
C ARG A 762 16.54 26.40 5.68
N TRP A 763 16.83 27.58 5.15
CA TRP A 763 16.27 28.22 3.97
C TRP A 763 14.78 28.54 4.05
N ASN A 764 13.92 27.54 3.86
CA ASN A 764 12.46 27.70 3.86
C ASN A 764 11.78 26.54 4.65
N TRP A 765 12.37 26.16 5.79
CA TRP A 765 11.87 25.08 6.67
C TRP A 765 10.97 25.58 7.82
N ARG A 766 11.36 26.65 8.54
CA ARG A 766 10.61 27.22 9.67
C ARG A 766 10.84 28.71 9.87
N GLU A 767 9.75 29.46 9.96
CA GLU A 767 9.69 30.90 10.26
C GLU A 767 9.77 31.19 11.77
N CYS A 768 10.15 32.44 12.09
CA CYS A 768 10.34 33.00 13.43
C CYS A 768 9.03 33.56 14.00
N ASP A 769 8.84 33.48 15.32
CA ASP A 769 7.62 33.96 15.99
C ASP A 769 7.54 35.49 16.07
N ARG A 770 8.69 36.19 16.01
CA ARG A 770 8.77 37.68 16.03
C ARG A 770 8.14 38.33 14.80
N THR A 771 8.33 37.73 13.63
CA THR A 771 7.97 38.31 12.32
C THR A 771 6.83 37.57 11.63
N LYS A 772 6.14 36.68 12.36
CA LYS A 772 4.95 35.98 11.85
C LYS A 772 3.83 36.97 11.49
N LEU A 773 3.07 36.64 10.46
CA LEU A 773 1.87 37.39 10.08
C LEU A 773 0.75 37.19 11.12
N THR A 774 0.21 38.28 11.68
CA THR A 774 -0.97 38.28 12.56
C THR A 774 -2.19 38.85 11.83
N GLU A 775 -3.33 38.95 12.52
CA GLU A 775 -4.52 39.65 12.01
C GLU A 775 -4.29 41.18 11.90
N ASP A 776 -3.30 41.71 12.65
CA ASP A 776 -2.90 43.13 12.70
C ASP A 776 -1.81 43.52 11.69
N THR A 777 -1.21 42.57 10.96
CA THR A 777 -0.12 42.87 10.02
C THR A 777 -0.61 43.73 8.85
N GLU A 778 -0.22 45.00 8.78
CA GLU A 778 -0.56 45.90 7.66
C GLU A 778 0.40 45.82 6.46
N ARG A 779 1.66 45.41 6.67
CA ARG A 779 2.74 45.42 5.66
C ARG A 779 3.57 44.15 5.75
N ALA A 780 3.75 43.44 4.64
CA ALA A 780 4.48 42.18 4.62
C ALA A 780 5.36 42.02 3.37
N ILE A 781 6.43 41.24 3.51
CA ILE A 781 7.26 40.75 2.41
C ILE A 781 7.01 39.24 2.25
N ILE A 782 6.76 38.81 1.01
CA ILE A 782 6.60 37.41 0.64
C ILE A 782 7.70 37.07 -0.36
N TYR A 783 8.41 35.98 -0.11
CA TYR A 783 9.42 35.43 -1.02
C TYR A 783 8.92 34.11 -1.60
N VAL A 784 8.82 34.04 -2.93
CA VAL A 784 8.52 32.82 -3.70
C VAL A 784 9.80 32.43 -4.42
N GLU A 785 10.30 31.21 -4.21
CA GLU A 785 11.66 30.84 -4.65
C GLU A 785 11.68 29.72 -5.67
N SER A 786 12.67 29.72 -6.57
CA SER A 786 12.98 28.56 -7.41
C SER A 786 14.47 28.34 -7.61
N LEU A 787 14.82 27.07 -7.82
CA LEU A 787 16.14 26.57 -8.20
C LEU A 787 16.13 25.96 -9.63
N ASN A 788 15.03 26.11 -10.37
CA ASN A 788 14.87 25.62 -11.74
C ASN A 788 14.93 26.78 -12.76
N ALA A 789 15.08 26.46 -14.04
CA ALA A 789 15.21 27.44 -15.15
C ALA A 789 14.02 27.45 -16.12
N ASP A 790 13.02 26.59 -15.85
CA ASP A 790 11.86 26.27 -16.69
C ASP A 790 10.58 26.05 -15.84
N ASP A 791 10.58 26.56 -14.61
CA ASP A 791 9.37 26.78 -13.82
C ASP A 791 8.61 28.04 -14.24
N ARG A 792 7.53 28.31 -13.49
CA ARG A 792 6.58 29.41 -13.72
C ARG A 792 6.66 30.48 -12.62
N LEU A 793 7.85 30.72 -12.05
CA LEU A 793 8.06 31.66 -10.94
C LEU A 793 7.43 33.05 -11.18
N ALA A 794 7.60 33.62 -12.36
CA ALA A 794 7.06 34.95 -12.66
C ALA A 794 5.52 34.98 -12.72
N GLU A 795 4.89 33.89 -13.15
CA GLU A 795 3.43 33.76 -13.10
C GLU A 795 2.95 33.64 -11.65
N ALA A 796 3.64 32.83 -10.83
CA ALA A 796 3.33 32.68 -9.40
C ALA A 796 3.43 34.01 -8.63
N VAL A 797 4.48 34.80 -8.91
CA VAL A 797 4.72 36.13 -8.34
C VAL A 797 3.65 37.13 -8.79
N SER A 798 3.32 37.15 -10.08
CA SER A 798 2.30 38.06 -10.61
C SER A 798 0.91 37.71 -10.10
N GLU A 799 0.56 36.42 -10.04
CA GLU A 799 -0.74 35.97 -9.52
C GLU A 799 -0.87 36.26 -8.02
N LEU A 800 0.17 36.04 -7.22
CA LEU A 800 0.18 36.39 -5.79
C LEU A 800 -0.06 37.89 -5.60
N ALA A 801 0.59 38.75 -6.39
CA ALA A 801 0.40 40.20 -6.30
C ALA A 801 -1.03 40.64 -6.66
N GLU A 802 -1.65 40.07 -7.71
CA GLU A 802 -3.03 40.38 -8.07
C GLU A 802 -4.06 39.79 -7.08
N LEU A 803 -3.81 38.60 -6.52
CA LEU A 803 -4.67 38.03 -5.49
C LEU A 803 -4.62 38.86 -4.20
N ALA A 804 -3.44 39.33 -3.77
CA ALA A 804 -3.31 40.21 -2.61
C ALA A 804 -4.06 41.53 -2.82
N LYS A 805 -3.93 42.17 -3.99
CA LYS A 805 -4.71 43.37 -4.35
C LYS A 805 -6.23 43.10 -4.29
N LYS A 806 -6.69 42.02 -4.92
CA LYS A 806 -8.13 41.69 -5.03
C LYS A 806 -8.76 41.35 -3.68
N HIS A 807 -8.09 40.53 -2.87
CA HIS A 807 -8.71 39.93 -1.69
C HIS A 807 -8.37 40.62 -0.37
N LEU A 808 -7.26 41.36 -0.29
CA LEU A 808 -6.80 42.02 0.95
C LEU A 808 -6.84 43.55 0.88
N GLY A 809 -7.32 44.13 -0.23
CA GLY A 809 -7.25 45.58 -0.49
C GLY A 809 -5.84 46.13 -0.78
N ALA A 810 -4.85 45.24 -0.86
CA ALA A 810 -3.43 45.57 -0.77
C ALA A 810 -2.91 46.44 -1.93
N LYS A 811 -1.94 47.31 -1.62
CA LYS A 811 -0.96 47.79 -2.61
C LYS A 811 0.15 46.76 -2.74
N ALA A 812 0.11 45.92 -3.78
CA ALA A 812 1.19 44.97 -4.07
C ALA A 812 2.20 45.52 -5.09
N SER A 813 3.48 45.34 -4.80
CA SER A 813 4.60 45.55 -5.73
C SER A 813 5.46 44.28 -5.78
N ALA A 814 6.11 43.99 -6.91
CA ALA A 814 6.86 42.75 -7.06
C ALA A 814 8.08 42.89 -8.00
N PHE A 815 9.09 42.06 -7.77
CA PHE A 815 10.29 41.94 -8.59
C PHE A 815 10.88 40.52 -8.50
N ILE A 816 11.87 40.20 -9.35
CA ILE A 816 12.60 38.92 -9.31
C ILE A 816 14.10 39.23 -9.30
N VAL A 817 14.85 38.55 -8.43
CA VAL A 817 16.30 38.69 -8.20
C VAL A 817 17.01 37.34 -8.15
#